data_AF-A0A314Y2I9-F1
#
_entry.id   AF-A0A314Y2I9-F1
#
_cell.length_a   1.000
_cell.length_b   1.000
_cell.length_c   1.000
_cell.angle_alpha   90.00
_cell.angle_beta   90.00
_cell.angle_gamma   90.00
#
_symmetry.space_group_name_H-M   'P 1'
#
loop_
_entity.id
_entity.type
_entity.pdbx_description
1 polymer ?
#
loop_
_entity_poly.entity_id
_entity_poly.type
_entity_poly.pdbx_seq_one_letter_code
_entity_poly.pdbx_strand_id
1 'polypeptide(L)'
;MALKCVDTIESEFLDKTPSSTLKRMLEKKIPEIRWHIERKVSKEFGDWLVEIRVVSRNLGQLAIGQASSARQREEDLRIKQRQAEEQSRLSLRDCVYALEEEDEDGLGGGVGDDINGGSGFPGVDLTPLYRAYHIHQTLGLEDRFKQYYFENRKLQLTSDFQVSSMTPFLESHQTFFAQIAGFFIVEDRIVRTGGGLISKLEVENLWETAVSKMCSVLEDQFSRMQTANHLLLIKDYVSLLGVTLRRYGYLVDPLLDVLSKHRDKYHELLLSDCRKQIAEALSADKFDQMLMKKEYEYSMNVLSFQIQTSDIIPAFPYVAPFSSTVPDCCRIVRSFIEDSVSFMSYGGQLDFFEVVKKYLDRLLSEALDGALLKLINTSIHGVSQAMQVAANMAVMERACDFFFRHAAQLSGIPLRMVERGRRHFPLCKARDAAEEILSGLLKQKVDGFMTLIENVNWMADEPLPNGNEYVNEVIIYLETLVSTAQQILPPHVLKRVLQDVLSHISEKIVGALLGDAVKRFTVHAIMSIDVDVRVLESFADNQAPLLSDEEANQLKTALAELRQLINLLLSNHPENFLNPVIRERSYNTLDYRKVVAISEKLRDPSERLFGTFGSRGGRQNPKKKSLDALIKRLKDVN
;
A
#
# COMPACT_ATOMS: atom_id res chain seq x y z
N MET A 1 -26.89 -22.56 -62.01
CA MET A 1 -27.13 -23.38 -63.21
C MET A 1 -28.55 -23.92 -63.25
N ALA A 2 -28.97 -24.76 -62.29
CA ALA A 2 -30.33 -25.33 -62.29
C ALA A 2 -31.47 -24.29 -62.35
N LEU A 3 -31.43 -23.23 -61.52
CA LEU A 3 -32.44 -22.15 -61.57
C LEU A 3 -32.45 -21.40 -62.90
N LYS A 4 -31.28 -20.99 -63.40
CA LYS A 4 -31.17 -20.37 -64.73
C LYS A 4 -31.80 -21.24 -65.83
N CYS A 5 -31.55 -22.55 -65.83
CA CYS A 5 -32.19 -23.46 -66.79
C CYS A 5 -33.72 -23.51 -66.63
N VAL A 6 -34.22 -23.52 -65.38
CA VAL A 6 -35.67 -23.49 -65.10
C VAL A 6 -36.29 -22.17 -65.56
N ASP A 7 -35.63 -21.04 -65.33
CA ASP A 7 -36.09 -19.72 -65.75
C ASP A 7 -36.08 -19.59 -67.28
N THR A 8 -35.07 -20.14 -67.97
CA THR A 8 -35.06 -20.21 -69.44
C THR A 8 -36.19 -21.09 -69.97
N ILE A 9 -36.45 -22.25 -69.36
CA ILE A 9 -37.56 -23.14 -69.73
C ILE A 9 -38.92 -22.43 -69.56
N GLU A 10 -39.09 -21.67 -68.48
CA GLU A 10 -40.34 -20.95 -68.21
C GLU A 10 -40.53 -19.73 -69.13
N SER A 11 -39.49 -18.91 -69.33
CA SER A 11 -39.57 -17.66 -70.09
C SER A 11 -39.51 -17.86 -71.61
N GLU A 12 -38.73 -18.81 -72.11
CA GLU A 12 -38.51 -18.97 -73.55
C GLU A 12 -39.32 -20.10 -74.18
N PHE A 13 -39.63 -21.16 -73.41
CA PHE A 13 -40.18 -22.41 -73.95
C PHE A 13 -41.62 -22.70 -73.53
N LEU A 14 -42.10 -22.16 -72.40
CA LEU A 14 -43.45 -22.45 -71.89
C LEU A 14 -44.58 -21.96 -72.83
N ASP A 15 -44.40 -20.77 -73.43
CA ASP A 15 -45.34 -20.18 -74.38
C ASP A 15 -45.19 -20.74 -75.81
N LYS A 16 -44.01 -21.28 -76.14
CA LYS A 16 -43.72 -21.85 -77.47
C LYS A 16 -44.02 -23.35 -77.56
N THR A 17 -44.50 -23.99 -76.48
CA THR A 17 -44.76 -25.42 -76.44
C THR A 17 -46.12 -25.76 -77.10
N PRO A 18 -46.15 -26.48 -78.24
CA PRO A 18 -47.39 -26.74 -78.98
C PRO A 18 -48.30 -27.82 -78.35
N SER A 19 -47.76 -28.62 -77.42
CA SER A 19 -48.51 -29.69 -76.73
C SER A 19 -49.07 -29.21 -75.40
N SER A 20 -50.41 -29.16 -75.28
CA SER A 20 -51.11 -28.80 -74.04
C SER A 20 -50.78 -29.72 -72.86
N THR A 21 -50.54 -31.01 -73.13
CA THR A 21 -50.13 -31.98 -72.11
C THR A 21 -48.73 -31.67 -71.56
N LEU A 22 -47.80 -31.29 -72.43
CA LEU A 22 -46.42 -31.00 -72.08
C LEU A 22 -46.31 -29.63 -71.38
N LYS A 23 -47.10 -28.64 -71.82
CA LYS A 23 -47.26 -27.34 -71.14
C LYS A 23 -47.77 -27.53 -69.71
N ARG A 24 -48.86 -28.28 -69.52
CA ARG A 24 -49.42 -28.60 -68.18
C ARG A 24 -48.44 -29.39 -67.30
N MET A 25 -47.62 -30.26 -67.89
CA MET A 25 -46.56 -30.97 -67.16
C MET A 25 -45.47 -30.00 -66.68
N LEU A 26 -45.00 -29.08 -67.54
CA LEU A 26 -44.00 -28.08 -67.19
C LEU A 26 -44.53 -27.09 -66.13
N GLU A 27 -45.76 -26.61 -66.28
CA GLU A 27 -46.44 -25.75 -65.29
C GLU A 27 -46.52 -26.40 -63.90
N LYS A 28 -46.63 -27.74 -63.84
CA LYS A 28 -46.59 -28.48 -62.57
C LYS A 28 -45.16 -28.73 -62.07
N LYS A 29 -44.23 -29.06 -62.96
CA LYS A 29 -42.87 -29.50 -62.59
C LYS A 29 -41.92 -28.35 -62.24
N ILE A 30 -42.09 -27.17 -62.85
CA ILE A 30 -41.26 -25.99 -62.56
C ILE A 30 -41.38 -25.56 -61.08
N PRO A 31 -42.59 -25.41 -60.51
CA PRO A 31 -42.75 -25.17 -59.08
C PRO A 31 -42.17 -26.28 -58.20
N GLU A 32 -42.34 -27.55 -58.58
CA GLU A 32 -41.76 -28.69 -57.83
C GLU A 32 -40.22 -28.62 -57.78
N ILE A 33 -39.56 -28.25 -58.88
CA ILE A 33 -38.11 -28.09 -58.95
C ILE A 33 -37.64 -26.88 -58.14
N ARG A 34 -38.32 -25.73 -58.25
CA ARG A 34 -38.01 -24.53 -57.44
C ARG A 34 -38.13 -24.84 -55.94
N TRP A 35 -39.20 -25.52 -55.53
CA TRP A 35 -39.39 -25.94 -54.14
C TRP A 35 -38.32 -26.94 -53.67
N HIS A 36 -37.91 -27.88 -54.53
CA HIS A 36 -36.83 -28.81 -54.20
C HIS A 36 -35.49 -28.10 -54.00
N ILE A 37 -35.19 -27.10 -54.86
CA ILE A 37 -33.99 -26.26 -54.74
C ILE A 37 -34.05 -25.43 -53.46
N GLU A 38 -35.17 -24.76 -53.18
CA GLU A 38 -35.39 -24.00 -51.93
C GLU A 38 -35.15 -24.90 -50.71
N ARG A 39 -35.77 -26.09 -50.65
CA ARG A 39 -35.57 -27.04 -49.53
C ARG A 39 -34.12 -27.47 -49.35
N LYS A 40 -33.41 -27.76 -50.44
CA LYS A 40 -32.02 -28.21 -50.37
C LYS A 40 -31.12 -27.10 -49.84
N VAL A 41 -31.30 -25.88 -50.33
CA VAL A 41 -30.56 -24.70 -49.92
C VAL A 41 -30.86 -24.31 -48.48
N SER A 42 -32.13 -24.38 -48.05
CA SER A 42 -32.52 -24.14 -46.66
C SER A 42 -31.91 -25.17 -45.71
N LYS A 43 -31.74 -26.42 -46.16
CA LYS A 43 -31.02 -27.43 -45.38
C LYS A 43 -29.52 -27.10 -45.28
N GLU A 44 -28.86 -26.81 -46.39
CA GLU A 44 -27.43 -26.42 -46.42
C GLU A 44 -27.17 -25.19 -45.52
N PHE A 45 -28.09 -24.21 -45.54
CA PHE A 45 -28.04 -23.06 -44.65
C PHE A 45 -28.28 -23.42 -43.17
N GLY A 46 -29.20 -24.34 -42.88
CA GLY A 46 -29.42 -24.86 -41.52
C GLY A 46 -28.17 -25.56 -40.96
N ASP A 47 -27.50 -26.36 -41.78
CA ASP A 47 -26.24 -27.02 -41.42
C ASP A 47 -25.13 -25.97 -41.16
N TRP A 48 -25.04 -24.94 -42.02
CA TRP A 48 -24.13 -23.81 -41.83
C TRP A 48 -24.39 -23.04 -40.52
N LEU A 49 -25.66 -22.83 -40.14
CA LEU A 49 -26.02 -22.18 -38.89
C LEU A 49 -25.49 -22.94 -37.66
N VAL A 50 -25.40 -24.27 -37.71
CA VAL A 50 -24.83 -25.08 -36.62
C VAL A 50 -23.31 -24.96 -36.59
N GLU A 51 -22.67 -25.08 -37.75
CA GLU A 51 -21.21 -25.02 -37.89
C GLU A 51 -20.65 -23.64 -37.50
N ILE A 52 -21.28 -22.57 -37.97
CA ILE A 52 -20.83 -21.20 -37.71
C ILE A 52 -20.79 -20.87 -36.22
N ARG A 53 -21.64 -21.51 -35.40
CA ARG A 53 -21.65 -21.30 -33.94
C ARG A 53 -20.34 -21.77 -33.30
N VAL A 54 -19.81 -22.92 -33.72
CA VAL A 54 -18.54 -23.47 -33.22
C VAL A 54 -17.35 -22.66 -33.74
N VAL A 55 -17.39 -22.32 -35.04
CA VAL A 55 -16.35 -21.50 -35.69
C VAL A 55 -16.27 -20.11 -35.04
N SER A 56 -17.42 -19.50 -34.72
CA SER A 56 -17.49 -18.21 -34.02
C SER A 56 -16.71 -18.27 -32.71
N ARG A 57 -16.94 -19.28 -31.86
CA ARG A 57 -16.23 -19.42 -30.59
C ARG A 57 -14.71 -19.39 -30.75
N ASN A 58 -14.21 -20.22 -31.66
CA ASN A 58 -12.77 -20.34 -31.90
C ASN A 58 -12.19 -19.04 -32.45
N LEU A 59 -12.93 -18.37 -33.34
CA LEU A 59 -12.54 -17.10 -33.90
C LEU A 59 -12.48 -15.99 -32.84
N GLY A 60 -13.47 -15.94 -31.95
CA GLY A 60 -13.45 -15.00 -30.83
C GLY A 60 -12.30 -15.27 -29.86
N GLN A 61 -12.01 -16.54 -29.55
CA GLN A 61 -10.87 -16.92 -28.71
C GLN A 61 -9.53 -16.49 -29.33
N LEU A 62 -9.35 -16.72 -30.64
CA LEU A 62 -8.16 -16.29 -31.37
C LEU A 62 -8.04 -14.76 -31.40
N ALA A 63 -9.13 -14.04 -31.66
CA ALA A 63 -9.13 -12.58 -31.72
C ALA A 63 -8.79 -11.95 -30.35
N ILE A 64 -9.36 -12.48 -29.27
CA ILE A 64 -9.02 -12.06 -27.90
C ILE A 64 -7.56 -12.42 -27.56
N GLY A 65 -7.09 -13.59 -27.99
CA GLY A 65 -5.69 -14.01 -27.83
C GLY A 65 -4.69 -13.08 -28.55
N GLN A 66 -5.05 -12.57 -29.74
CA GLN A 66 -4.27 -11.55 -30.43
C GLN A 66 -4.25 -10.21 -29.68
N ALA A 67 -5.39 -9.79 -29.11
CA ALA A 67 -5.44 -8.60 -28.27
C ALA A 67 -4.57 -8.75 -27.02
N SER A 68 -4.55 -9.94 -26.41
CA SER A 68 -3.69 -10.27 -25.26
C SER A 68 -2.20 -10.19 -25.64
N SER A 69 -1.82 -10.81 -26.76
CA SER A 69 -0.43 -10.79 -27.25
C SER A 69 0.04 -9.37 -27.58
N ALA A 70 -0.84 -8.53 -28.13
CA ALA A 70 -0.54 -7.13 -28.40
C ALA A 70 -0.32 -6.33 -27.10
N ARG A 71 -1.18 -6.55 -26.09
CA ARG A 71 -1.04 -5.94 -24.77
C ARG A 71 0.27 -6.33 -24.08
N GLN A 72 0.68 -7.60 -24.17
CA GLN A 72 1.94 -8.06 -23.58
C GLN A 72 3.14 -7.33 -24.20
N ARG A 73 3.19 -7.19 -25.53
CA ARG A 73 4.26 -6.44 -26.20
C ARG A 73 4.31 -4.98 -25.77
N GLU A 74 3.15 -4.35 -25.60
CA GLU A 74 3.04 -2.97 -25.14
C GLU A 74 3.56 -2.81 -23.70
N GLU A 75 3.26 -3.75 -22.82
CA GLU A 75 3.79 -3.77 -21.44
C GLU A 75 5.31 -3.99 -21.43
N ASP A 76 5.83 -4.92 -22.23
CA ASP A 76 7.27 -5.19 -22.33
C ASP A 76 8.03 -3.94 -22.81
N LEU A 77 7.47 -3.19 -23.76
CA LEU A 77 8.02 -1.90 -24.21
C LEU A 77 8.00 -0.84 -23.09
N ARG A 78 6.92 -0.75 -22.31
CA ARG A 78 6.85 0.15 -21.13
C ARG A 78 7.87 -0.21 -20.06
N ILE A 79 8.10 -1.51 -19.82
CA ILE A 79 9.12 -1.97 -18.88
C ILE A 79 10.51 -1.55 -19.36
N LYS A 80 10.84 -1.77 -20.64
CA LYS A 80 12.12 -1.34 -21.24
C LYS A 80 12.31 0.18 -21.16
N GLN A 81 11.27 0.96 -21.45
CA GLN A 81 11.31 2.42 -21.32
C GLN A 81 11.60 2.87 -19.89
N ARG A 82 10.91 2.27 -18.89
CA ARG A 82 11.15 2.58 -17.47
C ARG A 82 12.58 2.25 -17.05
N GLN A 83 13.12 1.11 -17.48
CA GLN A 83 14.51 0.73 -17.21
C GLN A 83 15.51 1.73 -17.80
N ALA A 84 15.26 2.23 -19.02
CA ALA A 84 16.10 3.25 -19.65
C ALA A 84 16.06 4.59 -18.87
N GLU A 85 14.89 5.01 -18.41
CA GLU A 85 14.72 6.23 -17.60
C GLU A 85 15.43 6.12 -16.24
N GLU A 86 15.40 4.96 -15.58
CA GLU A 86 16.12 4.70 -14.33
C GLU A 86 17.64 4.73 -14.52
N GLN A 87 18.15 4.10 -15.59
CA GLN A 87 19.58 4.09 -15.90
C GLN A 87 20.10 5.49 -16.27
N SER A 88 19.27 6.29 -16.97
CA SER A 88 19.60 7.69 -17.29
C SER A 88 19.70 8.57 -16.04
N ARG A 89 19.08 8.22 -14.91
CA ARG A 89 19.19 8.98 -13.66
C ARG A 89 20.44 8.65 -12.84
N LEU A 90 20.99 7.45 -12.99
CA LEU A 90 22.21 7.02 -12.29
C LEU A 90 23.49 7.51 -13.01
N SER A 91 23.41 7.76 -14.32
CA SER A 91 24.50 8.36 -15.09
C SER A 91 24.43 9.89 -15.03
N LEU A 92 25.26 10.51 -14.18
CA LEU A 92 25.53 11.97 -14.16
C LEU A 92 26.30 12.48 -15.40
N ARG A 93 26.19 11.77 -16.53
CA ARG A 93 26.70 12.19 -17.82
C ARG A 93 25.56 12.13 -18.82
N ASP A 94 25.20 13.31 -19.35
CA ASP A 94 24.32 13.47 -20.50
C ASP A 94 24.73 12.48 -21.60
N CYS A 95 23.91 11.45 -21.80
CA CYS A 95 23.91 10.69 -23.03
C CYS A 95 22.49 10.71 -23.59
N VAL A 96 22.30 11.56 -24.60
CA VAL A 96 21.21 11.46 -25.55
C VAL A 96 21.42 10.16 -26.32
N TYR A 97 20.76 9.09 -25.92
CA TYR A 97 20.55 7.94 -26.79
C TYR A 97 19.18 8.11 -27.42
N ALA A 98 19.19 8.49 -28.70
CA ALA A 98 18.06 8.27 -29.58
C ALA A 98 17.76 6.77 -29.56
N LEU A 99 16.49 6.42 -29.42
CA LEU A 99 16.01 5.07 -29.64
C LEU A 99 16.41 4.68 -31.06
N GLU A 100 17.44 3.85 -31.21
CA GLU A 100 17.57 3.03 -32.42
C GLU A 100 16.45 1.99 -32.30
N GLU A 101 15.41 2.18 -33.12
CA GLU A 101 14.52 1.10 -33.50
C GLU A 101 15.41 0.05 -34.18
N GLU A 102 15.81 -0.99 -33.45
CA GLU A 102 16.24 -2.23 -34.09
C GLU A 102 15.00 -2.79 -34.79
N ASP A 103 14.82 -2.38 -36.04
CA ASP A 103 14.00 -3.07 -37.02
C ASP A 103 14.53 -4.50 -37.14
N GLU A 104 13.92 -5.43 -36.41
CA GLU A 104 14.09 -6.87 -36.62
C GLU A 104 13.31 -7.31 -37.89
N ASP A 105 13.50 -6.58 -38.98
CA ASP A 105 13.12 -6.97 -40.35
C ASP A 105 14.20 -7.91 -40.90
N GLY A 106 14.12 -9.17 -40.46
CA GLY A 106 15.17 -10.16 -40.68
C GLY A 106 14.68 -11.57 -40.98
N LEU A 107 13.46 -11.77 -41.49
CA LEU A 107 13.05 -13.03 -42.12
C LEU A 107 12.35 -12.77 -43.47
N GLY A 108 13.11 -12.15 -44.38
CA GLY A 108 12.83 -12.18 -45.81
C GLY A 108 13.11 -13.58 -46.37
N GLY A 109 12.05 -14.27 -46.78
CA GLY A 109 12.16 -15.59 -47.41
C GLY A 109 10.89 -16.02 -48.14
N GLY A 110 10.47 -15.25 -49.17
CA GLY A 110 9.54 -15.71 -50.20
C GLY A 110 8.17 -15.03 -50.24
N VAL A 111 8.13 -13.72 -50.51
CA VAL A 111 6.91 -13.06 -51.00
C VAL A 111 6.93 -13.14 -52.53
N GLY A 112 6.25 -14.16 -53.06
CA GLY A 112 5.64 -14.09 -54.38
C GLY A 112 4.18 -13.68 -54.18
N ASP A 113 3.91 -12.41 -54.42
CA ASP A 113 2.66 -11.85 -54.95
C ASP A 113 1.34 -12.50 -54.49
N ASP A 114 0.69 -11.92 -53.48
CA ASP A 114 -0.78 -12.00 -53.35
C ASP A 114 -1.32 -10.69 -52.75
N ILE A 115 -1.74 -9.83 -53.67
CA ILE A 115 -2.36 -8.53 -53.44
C ILE A 115 -3.79 -8.75 -52.89
N ASN A 116 -3.93 -8.89 -51.57
CA ASN A 116 -5.11 -8.55 -50.75
C ASN A 116 -4.92 -8.95 -49.26
N GLY A 117 -4.10 -8.20 -48.51
CA GLY A 117 -3.74 -8.49 -47.12
C GLY A 117 -4.77 -8.01 -46.08
N GLY A 118 -5.98 -8.56 -46.09
CA GLY A 118 -6.89 -8.50 -44.95
C GLY A 118 -6.43 -9.43 -43.83
N SER A 119 -6.67 -9.02 -42.58
CA SER A 119 -6.46 -9.79 -41.33
C SER A 119 -6.35 -11.31 -41.53
N GLY A 120 -5.22 -11.90 -41.15
CA GLY A 120 -4.90 -13.34 -41.27
C GLY A 120 -5.75 -14.27 -40.40
N PHE A 121 -7.07 -14.25 -40.57
CA PHE A 121 -7.98 -15.26 -40.02
C PHE A 121 -8.17 -16.37 -41.06
N PRO A 122 -8.11 -17.65 -40.68
CA PRO A 122 -8.65 -18.73 -41.50
C PRO A 122 -10.09 -18.37 -41.86
N GLY A 123 -10.32 -18.14 -43.16
CA GLY A 123 -11.55 -17.54 -43.64
C GLY A 123 -12.76 -18.39 -43.25
N VAL A 124 -13.64 -17.84 -42.41
CA VAL A 124 -14.98 -18.36 -42.19
C VAL A 124 -15.62 -18.60 -43.56
N ASP A 125 -16.04 -19.83 -43.85
CA ASP A 125 -16.70 -20.13 -45.11
C ASP A 125 -18.13 -19.57 -45.08
N LEU A 126 -18.32 -18.47 -45.81
CA LEU A 126 -19.61 -17.81 -45.99
C LEU A 126 -20.28 -18.24 -47.30
N THR A 127 -19.66 -19.15 -48.07
CA THR A 127 -20.19 -19.63 -49.35
C THR A 127 -21.57 -20.25 -49.23
N PRO A 128 -21.87 -21.12 -48.23
CA PRO A 128 -23.21 -21.68 -48.06
C PRO A 128 -24.26 -20.59 -47.82
N LEU A 129 -23.93 -19.57 -47.03
CA LEU A 129 -24.78 -18.43 -46.75
C LEU A 129 -25.06 -17.60 -48.01
N TYR A 130 -24.01 -17.19 -48.72
CA TYR A 130 -24.15 -16.33 -49.91
C TYR A 130 -24.81 -17.04 -51.07
N ARG A 131 -24.54 -18.34 -51.22
CA ARG A 131 -25.27 -19.18 -52.16
C ARG A 131 -26.75 -19.25 -51.80
N ALA A 132 -27.08 -19.42 -50.53
CA ALA A 132 -28.47 -19.44 -50.08
C ALA A 132 -29.16 -18.10 -50.34
N TYR A 133 -28.51 -16.98 -50.01
CA TYR A 133 -29.03 -15.64 -50.26
C TYR A 133 -29.26 -15.37 -51.74
N HIS A 134 -28.28 -15.62 -52.60
CA HIS A 134 -28.39 -15.43 -54.04
C HIS A 134 -29.52 -16.30 -54.64
N ILE A 135 -29.69 -17.54 -54.18
CA ILE A 135 -30.76 -18.42 -54.66
C ILE A 135 -32.14 -17.88 -54.25
N HIS A 136 -32.30 -17.39 -53.03
CA HIS A 136 -33.56 -16.77 -52.59
C HIS A 136 -33.85 -15.46 -53.31
N GLN A 137 -32.83 -14.66 -53.64
CA GLN A 137 -32.97 -13.50 -54.52
C GLN A 137 -33.48 -13.90 -55.91
N THR A 138 -32.90 -14.96 -56.51
CA THR A 138 -33.33 -15.46 -57.82
C THR A 138 -34.78 -15.98 -57.80
N LEU A 139 -35.23 -16.52 -56.67
CA LEU A 139 -36.60 -17.01 -56.47
C LEU A 139 -37.62 -15.90 -56.11
N GLY A 140 -37.20 -14.64 -55.96
CA GLY A 140 -38.08 -13.55 -55.52
C GLY A 140 -38.49 -13.64 -54.03
N LEU A 141 -37.74 -14.38 -53.22
CA LEU A 141 -37.97 -14.64 -51.80
C LEU A 141 -36.94 -13.92 -50.90
N GLU A 142 -36.36 -12.82 -51.39
CA GLU A 142 -35.26 -12.12 -50.73
C GLU A 142 -35.61 -11.67 -49.31
N ASP A 143 -36.68 -10.89 -49.13
CA ASP A 143 -37.06 -10.33 -47.83
C ASP A 143 -37.37 -11.42 -46.80
N ARG A 144 -38.00 -12.52 -47.26
CA ARG A 144 -38.28 -13.69 -46.42
C ARG A 144 -36.99 -14.34 -45.92
N PHE A 145 -35.96 -14.44 -46.77
CA PHE A 145 -34.67 -15.00 -46.38
C PHE A 145 -33.90 -14.07 -45.43
N LYS A 146 -33.91 -12.75 -45.68
CA LYS A 146 -33.29 -11.77 -44.75
C LYS A 146 -33.89 -11.88 -43.35
N GLN A 147 -35.22 -11.89 -43.27
CA GLN A 147 -35.92 -12.06 -41.99
C GLN A 147 -35.61 -13.42 -41.35
N TYR A 148 -35.59 -14.49 -42.13
CA TYR A 148 -35.22 -15.83 -41.65
C TYR A 148 -33.78 -15.87 -41.10
N TYR A 149 -32.82 -15.29 -41.80
CA TYR A 149 -31.43 -15.16 -41.34
C TYR A 149 -31.36 -14.40 -40.02
N PHE A 150 -31.94 -13.19 -39.96
CA PHE A 150 -31.90 -12.33 -38.80
C PHE A 150 -32.51 -13.00 -37.55
N GLU A 151 -33.70 -13.58 -37.68
CA GLU A 151 -34.37 -14.26 -36.56
C GLU A 151 -33.57 -15.47 -36.05
N ASN A 152 -32.98 -16.28 -36.94
CA ASN A 152 -32.15 -17.41 -36.50
C ASN A 152 -30.86 -16.94 -35.79
N ARG A 153 -30.18 -15.91 -36.31
CA ARG A 153 -28.97 -15.37 -35.67
C ARG A 153 -29.28 -14.72 -34.33
N LYS A 154 -30.41 -14.00 -34.22
CA LYS A 154 -30.92 -13.46 -32.96
C LYS A 154 -31.24 -14.55 -31.94
N LEU A 155 -31.86 -15.65 -32.36
CA LEU A 155 -32.13 -16.81 -31.50
C LEU A 155 -30.83 -17.47 -31.03
N GLN A 156 -29.84 -17.63 -31.91
CA GLN A 156 -28.53 -18.17 -31.55
C GLN A 156 -27.86 -17.32 -30.48
N LEU A 157 -27.77 -16.00 -30.70
CA LEU A 157 -27.22 -15.05 -29.75
C LEU A 157 -27.95 -15.11 -28.40
N THR A 158 -29.28 -15.14 -28.42
CA THR A 158 -30.10 -15.24 -27.20
C THR A 158 -29.84 -16.56 -26.44
N SER A 159 -29.64 -17.67 -27.17
CA SER A 159 -29.30 -18.95 -26.56
C SER A 159 -27.87 -18.98 -25.99
N ASP A 160 -26.92 -18.28 -26.63
CA ASP A 160 -25.53 -18.16 -26.17
C ASP A 160 -25.43 -17.39 -24.84
N PHE A 161 -26.44 -16.56 -24.51
CA PHE A 161 -26.53 -15.87 -23.22
C PHE A 161 -27.00 -16.73 -22.04
N GLN A 162 -27.50 -17.95 -22.30
CA GLN A 162 -27.93 -18.84 -21.23
C GLN A 162 -26.68 -19.47 -20.58
N VAL A 163 -26.10 -18.77 -19.60
CA VAL A 163 -25.04 -19.32 -18.77
C VAL A 163 -25.61 -20.51 -18.00
N SER A 164 -25.05 -21.70 -18.21
CA SER A 164 -25.48 -22.91 -17.51
C SER A 164 -25.20 -22.76 -16.02
N SER A 165 -26.24 -22.91 -15.18
CA SER A 165 -26.10 -22.81 -13.71
C SER A 165 -25.25 -23.93 -13.09
N MET A 166 -24.90 -24.94 -13.88
CA MET A 166 -24.11 -26.11 -13.45
C MET A 166 -22.60 -25.84 -13.43
N THR A 167 -22.11 -24.86 -14.20
CA THR A 167 -20.68 -24.51 -14.26
C THR A 167 -20.42 -23.15 -13.64
N PRO A 168 -19.47 -23.02 -12.69
CA PRO A 168 -19.10 -21.71 -12.16
C PRO A 168 -18.75 -20.72 -13.27
N PHE A 169 -19.22 -19.48 -13.14
CA PHE A 169 -18.93 -18.44 -14.15
C PHE A 169 -17.43 -18.21 -14.33
N LEU A 170 -16.64 -18.36 -13.26
CA LEU A 170 -15.18 -18.24 -13.30
C LEU A 170 -14.54 -19.26 -14.26
N GLU A 171 -15.09 -20.45 -14.43
CA GLU A 171 -14.54 -21.47 -15.34
C GLU A 171 -15.02 -21.27 -16.79
N SER A 172 -16.21 -20.69 -16.95
CA SER A 172 -16.88 -20.56 -18.25
C SER A 172 -16.72 -19.19 -18.91
N HIS A 173 -16.31 -18.14 -18.18
CA HIS A 173 -16.26 -16.75 -18.66
C HIS A 173 -15.52 -16.58 -19.98
N GLN A 174 -14.38 -17.25 -20.17
CA GLN A 174 -13.60 -17.16 -21.39
C GLN A 174 -14.39 -17.65 -22.60
N THR A 175 -15.02 -18.82 -22.47
CA THR A 175 -15.82 -19.41 -23.56
C THR A 175 -17.08 -18.60 -23.84
N PHE A 176 -17.71 -18.05 -22.80
CA PHE A 176 -18.86 -17.15 -22.90
C PHE A 176 -18.53 -15.89 -23.71
N PHE A 177 -17.47 -15.16 -23.33
CA PHE A 177 -17.08 -13.93 -24.03
C PHE A 177 -16.48 -14.20 -25.41
N ALA A 178 -15.73 -15.28 -25.59
CA ALA A 178 -15.23 -15.68 -26.91
C ALA A 178 -16.37 -16.02 -27.89
N GLN A 179 -17.43 -16.68 -27.42
CA GLN A 179 -18.62 -16.96 -28.25
C GLN A 179 -19.25 -15.66 -28.76
N ILE A 180 -19.44 -14.68 -27.89
CA ILE A 180 -20.03 -13.38 -28.23
C ILE A 180 -19.11 -12.60 -29.17
N ALA A 181 -17.81 -12.54 -28.88
CA ALA A 181 -16.84 -11.88 -29.74
C ALA A 181 -16.87 -12.46 -31.16
N GLY A 182 -16.85 -13.80 -31.25
CA GLY A 182 -16.93 -14.53 -32.49
C GLY A 182 -18.18 -14.22 -33.31
N PHE A 183 -19.34 -14.21 -32.64
CA PHE A 183 -20.61 -13.87 -33.27
C PHE A 183 -20.54 -12.51 -33.96
N PHE A 184 -20.10 -11.48 -33.25
CA PHE A 184 -20.05 -10.11 -33.79
C PHE A 184 -18.95 -9.88 -34.84
N ILE A 185 -17.86 -10.64 -34.80
CA ILE A 185 -16.84 -10.60 -35.86
C ILE A 185 -17.38 -11.24 -37.15
N VAL A 186 -18.14 -12.34 -37.03
CA VAL A 186 -18.82 -12.96 -38.17
C VAL A 186 -19.86 -12.02 -38.75
N GLU A 187 -20.71 -11.40 -37.92
CA GLU A 187 -21.73 -10.44 -38.40
C GLU A 187 -21.08 -9.21 -39.06
N ASP A 188 -20.00 -8.66 -38.52
CA ASP A 188 -19.27 -7.55 -39.14
C ASP A 188 -18.78 -7.92 -40.55
N ARG A 189 -18.22 -9.14 -40.71
CA ARG A 189 -17.81 -9.63 -42.02
C ARG A 189 -19.01 -9.76 -42.96
N ILE A 190 -20.14 -10.29 -42.48
CA ILE A 190 -21.36 -10.45 -43.29
C ILE A 190 -21.96 -9.10 -43.69
N VAL A 191 -21.95 -8.09 -42.82
CA VAL A 191 -22.35 -6.72 -43.18
C VAL A 191 -21.48 -6.17 -44.30
N ARG A 192 -20.16 -6.39 -44.25
CA ARG A 192 -19.21 -5.90 -45.26
C ARG A 192 -19.30 -6.63 -46.61
N THR A 193 -19.53 -7.94 -46.62
CA THR A 193 -19.47 -8.76 -47.85
C THR A 193 -20.81 -9.36 -48.30
N GLY A 194 -21.88 -9.22 -47.52
CA GLY A 194 -23.16 -9.89 -47.73
C GLY A 194 -24.16 -9.18 -48.65
N GLY A 195 -23.76 -8.11 -49.34
CA GLY A 195 -24.57 -7.49 -50.40
C GLY A 195 -25.96 -6.99 -49.95
N GLY A 196 -26.12 -6.58 -48.69
CA GLY A 196 -27.40 -6.12 -48.15
C GLY A 196 -28.27 -7.20 -47.49
N LEU A 197 -27.72 -8.38 -47.21
CA LEU A 197 -28.37 -9.45 -46.43
C LEU A 197 -28.82 -8.99 -45.02
N ILE A 198 -27.96 -8.24 -44.34
CA ILE A 198 -28.21 -7.63 -43.02
C ILE A 198 -27.66 -6.21 -43.04
N SER A 199 -28.39 -5.28 -42.43
CA SER A 199 -27.98 -3.89 -42.32
C SER A 199 -27.07 -3.67 -41.10
N LYS A 200 -26.23 -2.63 -41.18
CA LYS A 200 -25.38 -2.23 -40.05
C LYS A 200 -26.21 -1.90 -38.81
N LEU A 201 -27.36 -1.25 -38.99
CA LEU A 201 -28.28 -0.87 -37.90
C LEU A 201 -28.85 -2.10 -37.19
N GLU A 202 -29.18 -3.18 -37.91
CA GLU A 202 -29.65 -4.43 -37.31
C GLU A 202 -28.59 -5.08 -36.43
N VAL A 203 -27.32 -5.08 -36.87
CA VAL A 203 -26.20 -5.59 -36.07
C VAL A 203 -25.91 -4.69 -34.86
N GLU A 204 -25.99 -3.36 -35.02
CA GLU A 204 -25.86 -2.40 -33.91
C GLU A 204 -26.94 -2.64 -32.84
N ASN A 205 -28.21 -2.88 -33.23
CA ASN A 205 -29.28 -3.22 -32.29
C ASN A 205 -29.05 -4.57 -31.56
N LEU A 206 -28.52 -5.57 -32.27
CA LEU A 206 -28.12 -6.84 -31.64
C LEU A 206 -26.99 -6.63 -30.64
N TRP A 207 -26.02 -5.76 -30.96
CA TRP A 207 -24.91 -5.41 -30.08
C TRP A 207 -25.39 -4.69 -28.82
N GLU A 208 -26.28 -3.70 -28.93
CA GLU A 208 -26.85 -3.02 -27.77
C GLU A 208 -27.54 -3.99 -26.80
N THR A 209 -28.33 -4.92 -27.35
CA THR A 209 -28.99 -5.97 -26.56
C THR A 209 -27.96 -6.90 -25.90
N ALA A 210 -26.94 -7.29 -26.64
CA ALA A 210 -25.87 -8.17 -26.17
C ALA A 210 -25.05 -7.53 -25.04
N VAL A 211 -24.64 -6.27 -25.22
CA VAL A 211 -23.89 -5.51 -24.21
C VAL A 211 -24.72 -5.33 -22.95
N SER A 212 -25.99 -4.93 -23.08
CA SER A 212 -26.88 -4.81 -21.93
C SER A 212 -26.98 -6.12 -21.15
N LYS A 213 -27.03 -7.26 -21.85
CA LYS A 213 -27.09 -8.57 -21.20
C LYS A 213 -25.76 -8.97 -20.55
N MET A 214 -24.63 -8.74 -21.22
CA MET A 214 -23.29 -8.96 -20.65
C MET A 214 -23.07 -8.11 -19.40
N CYS A 215 -23.46 -6.83 -19.42
CA CYS A 215 -23.40 -5.94 -18.26
C CYS A 215 -24.20 -6.50 -17.09
N SER A 216 -25.45 -6.93 -17.33
CA SER A 216 -26.29 -7.53 -16.29
C SER A 216 -25.69 -8.81 -15.69
N VAL A 217 -25.09 -9.68 -16.51
CA VAL A 217 -24.40 -10.88 -16.03
C VAL A 217 -23.17 -10.51 -15.20
N LEU A 218 -22.35 -9.57 -15.68
CA LEU A 218 -21.16 -9.11 -14.96
C LEU A 218 -21.51 -8.46 -13.62
N GLU A 219 -22.54 -7.61 -13.56
CA GLU A 219 -23.00 -6.98 -12.32
C GLU A 219 -23.47 -8.03 -11.29
N ASP A 220 -24.27 -9.03 -11.69
CA ASP A 220 -24.68 -10.11 -10.78
C ASP A 220 -23.48 -10.95 -10.30
N GLN A 221 -22.58 -11.34 -11.20
CA GLN A 221 -21.44 -12.18 -10.84
C GLN A 221 -20.43 -11.44 -9.95
N PHE A 222 -20.11 -10.19 -10.28
CA PHE A 222 -19.21 -9.37 -9.47
C PHE A 222 -19.81 -9.05 -8.11
N SER A 223 -21.14 -8.93 -7.97
CA SER A 223 -21.78 -8.74 -6.65
C SER A 223 -21.58 -9.92 -5.69
N ARG A 224 -21.51 -11.16 -6.22
CA ARG A 224 -21.40 -12.40 -5.43
C ARG A 224 -19.98 -12.80 -5.09
N MET A 225 -18.99 -12.44 -5.92
CA MET A 225 -17.59 -12.82 -5.72
C MET A 225 -16.98 -12.21 -4.46
N GLN A 226 -16.11 -12.97 -3.79
CA GLN A 226 -15.48 -12.62 -2.51
C GLN A 226 -13.94 -12.70 -2.55
N THR A 227 -13.35 -12.84 -3.74
CA THR A 227 -11.91 -13.00 -3.92
C THR A 227 -11.41 -12.00 -4.95
N ALA A 228 -10.43 -11.18 -4.59
CA ALA A 228 -9.88 -10.13 -5.46
C ALA A 228 -9.36 -10.70 -6.79
N ASN A 229 -8.61 -11.81 -6.73
CA ASN A 229 -8.04 -12.47 -7.92
C ASN A 229 -9.10 -12.92 -8.93
N HIS A 230 -10.27 -13.36 -8.47
CA HIS A 230 -11.36 -13.76 -9.37
C HIS A 230 -11.95 -12.55 -10.12
N LEU A 231 -12.09 -11.40 -9.44
CA LEU A 231 -12.54 -10.16 -10.08
C LEU A 231 -11.52 -9.69 -11.13
N LEU A 232 -10.22 -9.71 -10.77
CA LEU A 232 -9.14 -9.28 -11.67
C LEU A 232 -9.10 -10.13 -12.94
N LEU A 233 -9.15 -11.47 -12.80
CA LEU A 233 -9.11 -12.39 -13.94
C LEU A 233 -10.23 -12.10 -14.96
N ILE A 234 -11.46 -11.92 -14.47
CA ILE A 234 -12.62 -11.65 -15.33
C ILE A 234 -12.53 -10.23 -15.91
N LYS A 235 -12.15 -9.24 -15.11
CA LYS A 235 -11.93 -7.85 -15.57
C LYS A 235 -10.90 -7.81 -16.69
N ASP A 236 -9.82 -8.56 -16.59
CA ASP A 236 -8.78 -8.61 -17.62
C ASP A 236 -9.32 -9.21 -18.91
N TYR A 237 -10.06 -10.33 -18.83
CA TYR A 237 -10.67 -10.92 -20.02
C TYR A 237 -11.72 -10.00 -20.67
N VAL A 238 -12.56 -9.33 -19.89
CA VAL A 238 -13.55 -8.35 -20.40
C VAL A 238 -12.86 -7.14 -21.04
N SER A 239 -11.75 -6.67 -20.46
CA SER A 239 -10.98 -5.58 -21.06
C SER A 239 -10.36 -5.99 -22.41
N LEU A 240 -9.91 -7.25 -22.55
CA LEU A 240 -9.41 -7.79 -23.81
C LEU A 240 -10.53 -7.95 -24.85
N LEU A 241 -11.71 -8.39 -24.43
CA LEU A 241 -12.92 -8.38 -25.26
C LEU A 241 -13.21 -6.97 -25.77
N GLY A 242 -13.17 -5.97 -24.88
CA GLY A 242 -13.39 -4.56 -25.21
C GLY A 242 -12.41 -4.05 -26.27
N VAL A 243 -11.11 -4.31 -26.11
CA VAL A 243 -10.08 -3.98 -27.11
C VAL A 243 -10.34 -4.70 -28.44
N THR A 244 -10.72 -5.97 -28.39
CA THR A 244 -10.98 -6.80 -29.57
C THR A 244 -12.13 -6.23 -30.38
N LEU A 245 -13.28 -5.98 -29.76
CA LEU A 245 -14.50 -5.54 -30.44
C LEU A 245 -14.47 -4.07 -30.86
N ARG A 246 -13.73 -3.21 -30.12
CA ARG A 246 -13.49 -1.82 -30.54
C ARG A 246 -12.79 -1.73 -31.90
N ARG A 247 -11.93 -2.70 -32.26
CA ARG A 247 -11.28 -2.77 -33.58
C ARG A 247 -12.28 -3.00 -34.73
N TYR A 248 -13.44 -3.56 -34.43
CA TYR A 248 -14.54 -3.77 -35.38
C TYR A 248 -15.60 -2.66 -35.31
N GLY A 249 -15.32 -1.56 -34.58
CA GLY A 249 -16.21 -0.40 -34.50
C GLY A 249 -17.35 -0.52 -33.48
N TYR A 250 -17.37 -1.54 -32.63
CA TYR A 250 -18.38 -1.69 -31.59
C TYR A 250 -18.11 -0.79 -30.37
N LEU A 251 -19.17 -0.19 -29.82
CA LEU A 251 -19.12 0.62 -28.61
C LEU A 251 -19.08 -0.28 -27.37
N VAL A 252 -17.98 -0.21 -26.60
CA VAL A 252 -17.70 -1.11 -25.47
C VAL A 252 -17.72 -0.39 -24.11
N ASP A 253 -17.97 0.92 -24.10
CA ASP A 253 -17.96 1.76 -22.89
C ASP A 253 -18.89 1.24 -21.78
N PRO A 254 -20.11 0.72 -22.06
CA PRO A 254 -20.96 0.17 -21.00
C PRO A 254 -20.34 -1.02 -20.24
N LEU A 255 -19.50 -1.82 -20.91
CA LEU A 255 -18.77 -2.92 -20.24
C LEU A 255 -17.68 -2.35 -19.33
N LEU A 256 -16.94 -1.35 -19.81
CA LEU A 256 -15.88 -0.70 -19.03
C LEU A 256 -16.45 0.03 -17.81
N ASP A 257 -17.62 0.64 -17.96
CA ASP A 257 -18.34 1.28 -16.85
C ASP A 257 -18.69 0.27 -15.75
N VAL A 258 -19.17 -0.94 -16.11
CA VAL A 258 -19.44 -2.00 -15.13
C VAL A 258 -18.17 -2.42 -14.38
N LEU A 259 -17.04 -2.55 -15.10
CA LEU A 259 -15.75 -2.85 -14.45
C LEU A 259 -15.37 -1.75 -13.46
N SER A 260 -15.54 -0.48 -13.85
CA SER A 260 -15.21 0.67 -13.01
C SER A 260 -16.07 0.76 -11.74
N LYS A 261 -17.37 0.41 -11.81
CA LYS A 261 -18.28 0.38 -10.65
C LYS A 261 -17.81 -0.59 -9.56
N HIS A 262 -17.10 -1.65 -9.93
CA HIS A 262 -16.64 -2.69 -9.00
C HIS A 262 -15.20 -2.48 -8.50
N ARG A 263 -14.57 -1.37 -8.89
CA ARG A 263 -13.23 -0.98 -8.43
C ARG A 263 -13.12 -0.93 -6.91
N ASP A 264 -14.06 -0.28 -6.25
CA ASP A 264 -14.00 -0.11 -4.81
C ASP A 264 -14.15 -1.46 -4.10
N LYS A 265 -15.02 -2.33 -4.61
CA LYS A 265 -15.17 -3.72 -4.11
C LYS A 265 -13.87 -4.51 -4.25
N TYR A 266 -13.20 -4.45 -5.39
CA TYR A 266 -11.92 -5.13 -5.59
C TYR A 266 -10.88 -4.69 -4.54
N HIS A 267 -10.73 -3.38 -4.33
CA HIS A 267 -9.75 -2.87 -3.37
C HIS A 267 -10.13 -3.17 -1.91
N GLU A 268 -11.42 -3.23 -1.55
CA GLU A 268 -11.83 -3.70 -0.22
C GLU A 268 -11.46 -5.17 0.03
N LEU A 269 -11.62 -6.04 -0.98
CA LEU A 269 -11.20 -7.44 -0.89
C LEU A 269 -9.68 -7.55 -0.75
N LEU A 270 -8.93 -6.79 -1.56
CA LEU A 270 -7.47 -6.75 -1.50
C LEU A 270 -6.97 -6.26 -0.13
N LEU A 271 -7.57 -5.18 0.42
CA LEU A 271 -7.29 -4.71 1.78
C LEU A 271 -7.59 -5.77 2.85
N SER A 272 -8.68 -6.53 2.70
CA SER A 272 -9.05 -7.62 3.61
C SER A 272 -8.00 -8.72 3.65
N ASP A 273 -7.48 -9.11 2.48
CA ASP A 273 -6.45 -10.14 2.40
C ASP A 273 -5.09 -9.64 2.92
N CYS A 274 -4.71 -8.40 2.63
CA CYS A 274 -3.51 -7.80 3.22
C CYS A 274 -3.60 -7.69 4.75
N ARG A 275 -4.77 -7.39 5.34
CA ARG A 275 -4.95 -7.39 6.81
C ARG A 275 -4.61 -8.74 7.44
N LYS A 276 -5.02 -9.85 6.79
CA LYS A 276 -4.69 -11.20 7.27
C LYS A 276 -3.19 -11.47 7.18
N GLN A 277 -2.58 -11.17 6.03
CA GLN A 277 -1.13 -11.35 5.83
C GLN A 277 -0.30 -10.52 6.79
N ILE A 278 -0.69 -9.27 7.07
CA ILE A 278 -0.01 -8.40 8.06
C ILE A 278 -0.12 -9.03 9.45
N ALA A 279 -1.31 -9.47 9.86
CA ALA A 279 -1.50 -10.10 11.16
C ALA A 279 -0.66 -11.38 11.32
N GLU A 280 -0.57 -12.19 10.28
CA GLU A 280 0.27 -13.40 10.25
C GLU A 280 1.76 -13.04 10.36
N ALA A 281 2.25 -12.09 9.56
CA ALA A 281 3.64 -11.64 9.59
C ALA A 281 4.04 -11.10 10.96
N LEU A 282 3.18 -10.28 11.57
CA LEU A 282 3.39 -9.72 12.90
C LEU A 282 3.37 -10.79 14.01
N SER A 283 2.52 -11.81 13.88
CA SER A 283 2.44 -12.90 14.86
C SER A 283 3.62 -13.87 14.81
N ALA A 284 4.31 -13.94 13.67
CA ALA A 284 5.44 -14.84 13.46
C ALA A 284 6.78 -14.27 13.96
N ASP A 285 6.87 -12.94 14.13
CA ASP A 285 8.09 -12.26 14.55
C ASP A 285 8.27 -12.27 16.08
N LYS A 286 9.51 -12.44 16.52
CA LYS A 286 9.93 -12.34 17.93
C LYS A 286 10.46 -10.95 18.28
N PHE A 287 10.64 -10.09 17.27
CA PHE A 287 11.28 -8.78 17.36
C PHE A 287 12.74 -8.89 17.80
N ASP A 288 13.47 -9.76 17.11
CA ASP A 288 14.93 -9.88 17.18
C ASP A 288 15.57 -9.29 15.92
N GLN A 289 16.81 -8.81 16.01
CA GLN A 289 17.55 -8.29 14.85
C GLN A 289 17.70 -9.35 13.76
N MET A 290 17.45 -8.97 12.51
CA MET A 290 17.57 -9.89 11.38
C MET A 290 19.02 -10.10 10.97
N LEU A 291 19.51 -11.34 11.03
CA LEU A 291 20.83 -11.75 10.55
C LEU A 291 20.78 -12.16 9.08
N MET A 292 21.56 -11.49 8.24
CA MET A 292 21.75 -11.83 6.83
C MET A 292 23.14 -12.39 6.59
N LYS A 293 23.22 -13.61 6.06
CA LYS A 293 24.50 -14.32 5.84
C LYS A 293 25.12 -14.05 4.48
N LYS A 294 24.32 -13.64 3.51
CA LYS A 294 24.71 -13.51 2.10
C LYS A 294 24.15 -12.24 1.47
N GLU A 295 24.82 -11.77 0.43
CA GLU A 295 24.42 -10.60 -0.37
C GLU A 295 23.02 -10.73 -0.98
N TYR A 296 22.62 -11.91 -1.45
CA TYR A 296 21.27 -12.13 -1.98
C TYR A 296 20.17 -11.88 -0.94
N GLU A 297 20.39 -12.24 0.33
CA GLU A 297 19.44 -11.97 1.42
C GLU A 297 19.31 -10.47 1.66
N TYR A 298 20.43 -9.73 1.59
CA TYR A 298 20.43 -8.26 1.68
C TYR A 298 19.71 -7.62 0.49
N SER A 299 19.96 -8.11 -0.73
CA SER A 299 19.27 -7.63 -1.92
C SER A 299 17.75 -7.81 -1.82
N MET A 300 17.30 -8.98 -1.34
CA MET A 300 15.87 -9.26 -1.19
C MET A 300 15.20 -8.44 -0.08
N ASN A 301 15.86 -8.31 1.09
CA ASN A 301 15.25 -7.73 2.29
C ASN A 301 15.49 -6.23 2.46
N VAL A 302 16.54 -5.68 1.85
CA VAL A 302 16.94 -4.27 2.01
C VAL A 302 16.86 -3.52 0.69
N LEU A 303 17.66 -3.91 -0.30
CA LEU A 303 17.80 -3.14 -1.54
C LEU A 303 16.51 -3.10 -2.35
N SER A 304 15.75 -4.20 -2.35
CA SER A 304 14.48 -4.25 -3.09
C SER A 304 13.51 -3.16 -2.64
N PHE A 305 13.54 -2.76 -1.36
CA PHE A 305 12.65 -1.76 -0.77
C PHE A 305 13.29 -0.39 -0.59
N GLN A 306 14.54 -0.21 -1.03
CA GLN A 306 15.32 1.02 -0.85
C GLN A 306 15.40 1.48 0.62
N ILE A 307 15.45 0.55 1.58
CA ILE A 307 15.49 0.86 3.02
C ILE A 307 16.92 0.97 3.59
N GLN A 308 17.95 0.86 2.74
CA GLN A 308 19.34 1.03 3.13
C GLN A 308 19.63 2.44 3.66
N THR A 309 20.58 2.54 4.58
CA THR A 309 21.06 3.81 5.14
C THR A 309 22.31 4.34 4.44
N SER A 310 23.00 3.50 3.67
CA SER A 310 24.24 3.81 2.96
C SER A 310 24.25 3.10 1.62
N ASP A 311 24.91 3.70 0.63
CA ASP A 311 25.11 3.13 -0.72
C ASP A 311 26.20 2.06 -0.75
N ILE A 312 26.91 1.86 0.37
CA ILE A 312 27.99 0.88 0.49
C ILE A 312 27.41 -0.46 0.93
N ILE A 313 27.71 -1.52 0.17
CA ILE A 313 27.33 -2.90 0.51
C ILE A 313 28.06 -3.31 1.80
N PRO A 314 27.32 -3.80 2.81
CA PRO A 314 27.93 -4.18 4.08
C PRO A 314 28.74 -5.47 3.97
N ALA A 315 29.64 -5.69 4.94
CA ALA A 315 30.29 -6.98 5.12
C ALA A 315 29.30 -8.03 5.68
N PHE A 316 29.48 -9.28 5.26
CA PHE A 316 28.65 -10.41 5.70
C PHE A 316 29.40 -11.30 6.71
N PRO A 317 28.72 -11.80 7.76
CA PRO A 317 27.29 -11.67 8.03
C PRO A 317 26.90 -10.26 8.51
N TYR A 318 25.79 -9.75 7.99
CA TYR A 318 25.25 -8.44 8.32
C TYR A 318 24.08 -8.57 9.29
N VAL A 319 24.10 -7.80 10.38
CA VAL A 319 23.01 -7.71 11.35
C VAL A 319 22.23 -6.44 11.08
N ALA A 320 20.96 -6.57 10.68
CA ALA A 320 20.11 -5.42 10.42
C ALA A 320 19.65 -4.76 11.74
N PRO A 321 19.43 -3.44 11.74
CA PRO A 321 18.84 -2.73 12.88
C PRO A 321 17.34 -3.00 13.02
N PHE A 322 16.74 -3.82 12.16
CA PHE A 322 15.32 -4.15 12.13
C PHE A 322 15.09 -5.68 12.20
N SER A 323 13.87 -6.08 12.56
CA SER A 323 13.44 -7.48 12.58
C SER A 323 12.72 -7.90 11.28
N SER A 324 12.38 -9.18 11.14
CA SER A 324 11.74 -9.71 9.91
C SER A 324 10.38 -9.05 9.59
N THR A 325 9.69 -8.49 10.60
CA THR A 325 8.47 -7.68 10.41
C THR A 325 8.61 -6.64 9.30
N VAL A 326 9.76 -5.96 9.22
CA VAL A 326 9.95 -4.87 8.26
C VAL A 326 9.89 -5.38 6.81
N PRO A 327 10.80 -6.25 6.34
CA PRO A 327 10.75 -6.74 4.97
C PRO A 327 9.47 -7.52 4.67
N ASP A 328 8.88 -8.24 5.63
CA ASP A 328 7.63 -8.99 5.43
C ASP A 328 6.45 -8.05 5.17
N CYS A 329 6.28 -7.00 5.97
CA CYS A 329 5.27 -5.96 5.71
C CYS A 329 5.54 -5.25 4.38
N CYS A 330 6.81 -4.98 4.04
CA CYS A 330 7.15 -4.32 2.78
C CYS A 330 6.77 -5.18 1.55
N ARG A 331 6.90 -6.51 1.61
CA ARG A 331 6.43 -7.41 0.53
C ARG A 331 4.92 -7.32 0.34
N ILE A 332 4.17 -7.34 1.45
CA ILE A 332 2.71 -7.27 1.41
C ILE A 332 2.26 -5.95 0.78
N VAL A 333 2.86 -4.83 1.20
CA VAL A 333 2.54 -3.51 0.64
C VAL A 333 2.96 -3.39 -0.83
N ARG A 334 4.12 -3.92 -1.23
CA ARG A 334 4.51 -3.94 -2.65
C ARG A 334 3.52 -4.74 -3.49
N SER A 335 3.19 -5.96 -3.08
CA SER A 335 2.20 -6.80 -3.79
C SER A 335 0.86 -6.08 -3.93
N PHE A 336 0.39 -5.42 -2.86
CA PHE A 336 -0.82 -4.63 -2.91
C PHE A 336 -0.78 -3.52 -3.97
N ILE A 337 0.34 -2.82 -4.07
CA ILE A 337 0.53 -1.76 -5.08
C ILE A 337 0.49 -2.37 -6.48
N GLU A 338 1.24 -3.45 -6.71
CA GLU A 338 1.27 -4.16 -8.01
C GLU A 338 -0.12 -4.64 -8.43
N ASP A 339 -0.87 -5.27 -7.50
CA ASP A 339 -2.23 -5.75 -7.73
C ASP A 339 -3.22 -4.60 -8.00
N SER A 340 -3.12 -3.51 -7.23
CA SER A 340 -3.94 -2.31 -7.42
C SER A 340 -3.68 -1.65 -8.78
N VAL A 341 -2.41 -1.51 -9.17
CA VAL A 341 -1.98 -1.02 -10.49
C VAL A 341 -2.52 -1.94 -11.59
N SER A 342 -2.36 -3.26 -11.46
CA SER A 342 -2.86 -4.24 -12.42
C SER A 342 -4.37 -4.12 -12.64
N PHE A 343 -5.14 -3.96 -11.55
CA PHE A 343 -6.59 -3.74 -11.65
C PHE A 343 -6.95 -2.44 -12.37
N MET A 344 -6.27 -1.34 -12.05
CA MET A 344 -6.53 -0.03 -12.67
C MET A 344 -6.10 0.03 -14.15
N SER A 345 -5.22 -0.88 -14.57
CA SER A 345 -4.72 -0.94 -15.95
C SER A 345 -5.81 -1.36 -16.93
N TYR A 346 -5.81 -0.80 -18.13
CA TYR A 346 -6.74 -1.16 -19.22
C TYR A 346 -8.23 -0.88 -18.95
N GLY A 347 -8.54 -0.03 -17.96
CA GLY A 347 -9.92 0.37 -17.59
C GLY A 347 -10.42 1.70 -18.17
N GLY A 348 -9.61 2.41 -18.96
CA GLY A 348 -9.99 3.70 -19.59
C GLY A 348 -10.02 4.92 -18.66
N GLN A 349 -9.67 4.77 -17.38
CA GLN A 349 -9.64 5.87 -16.40
C GLN A 349 -8.30 6.60 -16.38
N LEU A 350 -8.33 7.93 -16.29
CA LEU A 350 -7.13 8.80 -16.23
C LEU A 350 -6.58 8.96 -14.80
N ASP A 351 -7.39 8.73 -13.77
CA ASP A 351 -7.03 8.95 -12.35
C ASP A 351 -6.38 7.73 -11.68
N PHE A 352 -5.54 7.02 -12.42
CA PHE A 352 -4.94 5.75 -12.00
C PHE A 352 -4.23 5.86 -10.65
N PHE A 353 -3.31 6.82 -10.52
CA PHE A 353 -2.49 6.99 -9.33
C PHE A 353 -3.30 7.46 -8.11
N GLU A 354 -4.28 8.34 -8.27
CA GLU A 354 -5.06 8.86 -7.14
C GLU A 354 -5.89 7.75 -6.47
N VAL A 355 -6.40 6.79 -7.26
CA VAL A 355 -7.05 5.60 -6.71
C VAL A 355 -6.06 4.72 -5.96
N VAL A 356 -4.94 4.35 -6.59
CA VAL A 356 -3.90 3.49 -5.98
C VAL A 356 -3.42 4.14 -4.67
N LYS A 357 -3.13 5.44 -4.70
CA LYS A 357 -2.71 6.22 -3.54
C LYS A 357 -3.76 6.25 -2.43
N LYS A 358 -5.03 6.50 -2.75
CA LYS A 358 -6.14 6.47 -1.78
C LYS A 358 -6.18 5.13 -1.02
N TYR A 359 -6.08 4.03 -1.74
CA TYR A 359 -6.14 2.69 -1.15
C TYR A 359 -4.84 2.28 -0.44
N LEU A 360 -3.68 2.72 -0.94
CA LEU A 360 -2.39 2.58 -0.25
C LEU A 360 -2.37 3.35 1.08
N ASP A 361 -2.87 4.58 1.10
CA ASP A 361 -2.99 5.37 2.34
C ASP A 361 -3.86 4.66 3.39
N ARG A 362 -4.94 3.99 2.96
CA ARG A 362 -5.78 3.18 3.85
C ARG A 362 -5.09 1.91 4.31
N LEU A 363 -4.37 1.21 3.42
CA LEU A 363 -3.58 0.04 3.82
C LEU A 363 -2.58 0.43 4.92
N LEU A 364 -1.86 1.53 4.74
CA LEU A 364 -0.85 1.97 5.71
C LEU A 364 -1.51 2.47 7.00
N SER A 365 -2.45 3.41 6.92
CA SER A 365 -2.98 4.13 8.09
C SER A 365 -4.08 3.38 8.85
N GLU A 366 -4.82 2.48 8.20
CA GLU A 366 -5.89 1.71 8.85
C GLU A 366 -5.45 0.27 9.17
N ALA A 367 -4.84 -0.43 8.20
CA ALA A 367 -4.50 -1.84 8.37
C ALA A 367 -3.15 -2.03 9.05
N LEU A 368 -2.06 -1.47 8.51
CA LEU A 368 -0.71 -1.67 9.05
C LEU A 368 -0.51 -0.93 10.37
N ASP A 369 -0.80 0.37 10.42
CA ASP A 369 -0.71 1.19 11.65
C ASP A 369 -1.60 0.62 12.76
N GLY A 370 -2.83 0.25 12.42
CA GLY A 370 -3.78 -0.34 13.38
C GLY A 370 -3.31 -1.70 13.92
N ALA A 371 -2.75 -2.56 13.07
CA ALA A 371 -2.24 -3.87 13.49
C ALA A 371 -0.98 -3.74 14.38
N LEU A 372 -0.05 -2.85 13.99
CA LEU A 372 1.15 -2.55 14.77
C LEU A 372 0.79 -1.94 16.13
N LEU A 373 -0.10 -0.94 16.15
CA LEU A 373 -0.57 -0.30 17.39
C LEU A 373 -1.18 -1.33 18.35
N LYS A 374 -2.02 -2.24 17.83
CA LYS A 374 -2.60 -3.32 18.63
C LYS A 374 -1.50 -4.21 19.21
N LEU A 375 -0.55 -4.66 18.39
CA LEU A 375 0.55 -5.52 18.81
C LEU A 375 1.42 -4.86 19.89
N ILE A 376 1.78 -3.60 19.67
CA ILE A 376 2.60 -2.79 20.58
C ILE A 376 1.94 -2.77 21.96
N ASN A 377 0.66 -2.44 22.03
CA ASN A 377 -0.08 -2.32 23.28
C ASN A 377 -0.35 -3.67 23.98
N THR A 378 -0.43 -4.79 23.25
CA THR A 378 -0.82 -6.08 23.84
C THR A 378 0.32 -7.04 24.11
N SER A 379 1.42 -6.94 23.37
CA SER A 379 2.40 -8.04 23.29
C SER A 379 3.84 -7.61 23.60
N ILE A 380 4.12 -6.31 23.67
CA ILE A 380 5.46 -5.80 23.94
C ILE A 380 5.59 -5.46 25.42
N HIS A 381 6.43 -6.21 26.12
CA HIS A 381 6.65 -6.03 27.57
C HIS A 381 8.13 -5.93 27.96
N GLY A 382 9.05 -6.29 27.06
CA GLY A 382 10.49 -6.22 27.30
C GLY A 382 11.14 -4.98 26.67
N VAL A 383 12.13 -4.40 27.38
CA VAL A 383 12.90 -3.25 26.87
C VAL A 383 13.57 -3.57 25.53
N SER A 384 14.20 -4.74 25.38
CA SER A 384 14.84 -5.14 24.12
C SER A 384 13.84 -5.21 22.96
N GLN A 385 12.65 -5.76 23.19
CA GLN A 385 11.60 -5.84 22.18
C GLN A 385 11.06 -4.44 21.84
N ALA A 386 10.83 -3.59 22.84
CA ALA A 386 10.39 -2.21 22.62
C ALA A 386 11.41 -1.39 21.83
N MET A 387 12.71 -1.57 22.11
CA MET A 387 13.79 -0.98 21.31
C MET A 387 13.75 -1.48 19.87
N GLN A 388 13.59 -2.78 19.66
CA GLN A 388 13.53 -3.34 18.32
C GLN A 388 12.31 -2.84 17.53
N VAL A 389 11.14 -2.72 18.17
CA VAL A 389 9.93 -2.18 17.53
C VAL A 389 10.09 -0.70 17.19
N ALA A 390 10.67 0.10 18.08
CA ALA A 390 10.96 1.51 17.79
C ALA A 390 11.94 1.67 16.61
N ALA A 391 12.96 0.81 16.53
CA ALA A 391 13.86 0.77 15.38
C ALA A 391 13.15 0.36 14.08
N ASN A 392 12.26 -0.63 14.15
CA ASN A 392 11.43 -1.03 13.01
C ASN A 392 10.59 0.14 12.48
N MET A 393 10.01 0.96 13.37
CA MET A 393 9.19 2.11 12.96
C MET A 393 9.99 3.13 12.16
N ALA A 394 11.23 3.41 12.56
CA ALA A 394 12.10 4.34 11.84
C ALA A 394 12.55 3.80 10.46
N VAL A 395 12.66 2.48 10.31
CA VAL A 395 12.94 1.87 8.99
C VAL A 395 11.67 1.87 8.13
N MET A 396 10.51 1.61 8.72
CA MET A 396 9.23 1.62 8.04
C MET A 396 8.85 3.02 7.53
N GLU A 397 9.29 4.08 8.20
CA GLU A 397 9.18 5.46 7.71
C GLU A 397 9.87 5.65 6.35
N ARG A 398 11.09 5.12 6.18
CA ARG A 398 11.78 5.13 4.88
C ARG A 398 11.07 4.24 3.84
N ALA A 399 10.57 3.08 4.26
CA ALA A 399 9.83 2.17 3.38
C ALA A 399 8.54 2.82 2.85
N CYS A 400 7.86 3.63 3.67
CA CYS A 400 6.67 4.36 3.25
C CYS A 400 6.96 5.31 2.08
N ASP A 401 8.08 6.03 2.10
CA ASP A 401 8.48 6.87 0.97
C ASP A 401 8.72 6.06 -0.31
N PHE A 402 9.35 4.89 -0.17
CA PHE A 402 9.52 3.95 -1.28
C PHE A 402 8.17 3.51 -1.86
N PHE A 403 7.18 3.15 -1.03
CA PHE A 403 5.87 2.69 -1.51
C PHE A 403 5.16 3.71 -2.39
N PHE A 404 5.16 4.99 -2.02
CA PHE A 404 4.52 6.02 -2.83
C PHE A 404 5.27 6.33 -4.13
N ARG A 405 6.61 6.30 -4.10
CA ARG A 405 7.42 6.42 -5.31
C ARG A 405 7.17 5.25 -6.26
N HIS A 406 7.12 4.04 -5.71
CA HIS A 406 6.86 2.82 -6.46
C HIS A 406 5.45 2.81 -7.08
N ALA A 407 4.43 3.19 -6.31
CA ALA A 407 3.07 3.35 -6.83
C ALA A 407 2.99 4.37 -7.96
N ALA A 408 3.66 5.52 -7.83
CA ALA A 408 3.70 6.55 -8.87
C ALA A 408 4.42 6.07 -10.13
N GLN A 409 5.57 5.40 -9.96
CA GLN A 409 6.35 4.84 -11.05
C GLN A 409 5.55 3.79 -11.84
N LEU A 410 4.88 2.87 -11.14
CA LEU A 410 4.03 1.88 -11.78
C LEU A 410 2.79 2.50 -12.45
N SER A 411 2.34 3.65 -11.96
CA SER A 411 1.24 4.43 -12.54
C SER A 411 1.66 5.37 -13.69
N GLY A 412 2.95 5.40 -14.06
CA GLY A 412 3.47 6.29 -15.11
C GLY A 412 3.53 7.78 -14.75
N ILE A 413 3.52 8.12 -13.45
CA ILE A 413 3.61 9.50 -12.98
C ILE A 413 5.07 9.91 -12.71
N PRO A 414 5.54 11.07 -13.21
CA PRO A 414 6.87 11.58 -12.89
C PRO A 414 7.07 11.80 -11.38
N LEU A 415 8.12 11.20 -10.81
CA LEU A 415 8.45 11.23 -9.38
C LEU A 415 8.50 12.64 -8.76
N ARG A 416 8.90 13.66 -9.54
CA ARG A 416 8.98 15.07 -9.10
C ARG A 416 7.63 15.63 -8.63
N MET A 417 6.50 15.06 -9.07
CA MET A 417 5.16 15.48 -8.67
C MET A 417 4.74 14.88 -7.31
N VAL A 418 5.32 13.75 -6.91
CA VAL A 418 4.97 13.01 -5.68
C VAL A 418 5.69 13.59 -4.46
N GLU A 419 6.96 13.98 -4.63
CA GLU A 419 7.84 14.48 -3.56
C GLU A 419 7.37 15.81 -2.95
N ARG A 420 6.61 16.62 -3.69
CA ARG A 420 6.09 17.92 -3.21
C ARG A 420 4.86 17.82 -2.30
N GLY A 421 4.21 16.66 -2.25
CA GLY A 421 2.89 16.49 -1.62
C GLY A 421 2.89 15.91 -0.20
N ARG A 422 3.96 15.26 0.27
CA ARG A 422 3.93 14.53 1.55
C ARG A 422 4.56 15.31 2.70
N ARG A 423 3.80 15.42 3.79
CA ARG A 423 4.24 15.98 5.08
C ARG A 423 3.97 15.05 6.28
N HIS A 424 3.34 13.89 6.08
CA HIS A 424 2.88 13.05 7.18
C HIS A 424 3.23 11.57 6.99
N PHE A 425 3.87 10.99 8.01
CA PHE A 425 4.17 9.57 8.14
C PHE A 425 2.88 8.79 8.48
N PRO A 426 2.44 7.84 7.63
CA PRO A 426 1.16 7.14 7.81
C PRO A 426 1.04 6.29 9.08
N LEU A 427 2.17 5.81 9.63
CA LEU A 427 2.20 4.92 10.81
C LEU A 427 2.47 5.70 12.10
N CYS A 428 1.92 6.91 12.19
CA CYS A 428 2.21 7.82 13.30
C CYS A 428 1.76 7.26 14.65
N LYS A 429 0.60 6.59 14.72
CA LYS A 429 0.08 6.07 16.00
C LYS A 429 0.94 4.93 16.53
N ALA A 430 1.34 4.00 15.65
CA ALA A 430 2.23 2.91 16.02
C ALA A 430 3.61 3.42 16.46
N ARG A 431 4.17 4.43 15.76
CA ARG A 431 5.43 5.07 16.18
C ARG A 431 5.33 5.69 17.56
N ASP A 432 4.32 6.53 17.77
CA ASP A 432 4.15 7.24 19.04
C ASP A 432 3.95 6.25 20.20
N ALA A 433 3.16 5.18 19.98
CA ALA A 433 2.98 4.11 20.95
C ALA A 433 4.26 3.30 21.21
N ALA A 434 5.07 3.03 20.18
CA ALA A 434 6.34 2.31 20.34
C ALA A 434 7.32 3.09 21.22
N GLU A 435 7.44 4.40 20.99
CA GLU A 435 8.28 5.28 21.79
C GLU A 435 7.75 5.45 23.22
N GLU A 436 6.44 5.58 23.40
CA GLU A 436 5.80 5.68 24.72
C GLU A 436 6.01 4.41 25.54
N ILE A 437 5.81 3.23 24.97
CA ILE A 437 6.05 1.95 25.66
C ILE A 437 7.53 1.80 26.01
N LEU A 438 8.45 2.15 25.10
CA LEU A 438 9.88 2.11 25.39
C LEU A 438 10.23 3.04 26.56
N SER A 439 9.78 4.29 26.51
CA SER A 439 9.97 5.28 27.59
C SER A 439 9.40 4.78 28.91
N GLY A 440 8.18 4.24 28.91
CA GLY A 440 7.52 3.68 30.09
C GLY A 440 8.26 2.50 30.72
N LEU A 441 8.71 1.54 29.90
CA LEU A 441 9.46 0.37 30.39
C LEU A 441 10.83 0.76 30.97
N LEU A 442 11.50 1.72 30.36
CA LEU A 442 12.78 2.23 30.87
C LEU A 442 12.60 2.97 32.19
N LYS A 443 11.57 3.83 32.30
CA LYS A 443 11.21 4.49 33.56
C LYS A 443 10.88 3.48 34.66
N GLN A 444 10.17 2.39 34.33
CA GLN A 444 9.89 1.31 35.28
C GLN A 444 11.17 0.57 35.73
N LYS A 445 12.14 0.36 34.83
CA LYS A 445 13.44 -0.23 35.20
C LYS A 445 14.24 0.69 36.10
N VAL A 446 14.31 1.97 35.76
CA VAL A 446 14.93 3.00 36.58
C VAL A 446 14.26 3.09 37.94
N ASP A 447 12.93 3.05 38.01
CA ASP A 447 12.19 3.04 39.28
C ASP A 447 12.61 1.90 40.21
N GLY A 448 12.95 0.73 39.65
CA GLY A 448 13.52 -0.38 40.41
C GLY A 448 14.81 -0.01 41.13
N PHE A 449 15.75 0.65 40.45
CA PHE A 449 17.00 1.13 41.06
C PHE A 449 16.76 2.31 42.01
N MET A 450 15.83 3.20 41.67
CA MET A 450 15.48 4.36 42.49
C MET A 450 14.86 3.97 43.85
N THR A 451 14.37 2.74 44.04
CA THR A 451 13.94 2.26 45.37
C THR A 451 15.05 2.32 46.42
N LEU A 452 16.32 2.19 46.00
CA LEU A 452 17.49 2.31 46.87
C LEU A 452 17.67 3.71 47.47
N ILE A 453 16.91 4.72 46.99
CA ILE A 453 16.88 6.05 47.61
C ILE A 453 16.40 6.01 49.07
N GLU A 454 15.64 4.99 49.44
CA GLU A 454 15.20 4.76 50.84
C GLU A 454 16.38 4.47 51.78
N ASN A 455 17.49 3.95 51.24
CA ASN A 455 18.72 3.66 52.00
C ASN A 455 19.61 4.90 52.18
N VAL A 456 19.27 6.05 51.57
CA VAL A 456 20.05 7.28 51.68
C VAL A 456 20.02 7.78 53.12
N ASN A 457 21.21 8.03 53.67
CA ASN A 457 21.32 8.65 54.99
C ASN A 457 21.06 10.17 54.89
N TRP A 458 19.80 10.57 54.98
CA TRP A 458 19.36 11.97 55.00
C TRP A 458 19.93 12.79 56.17
N MET A 459 20.43 12.10 57.19
CA MET A 459 21.02 12.66 58.40
C MET A 459 22.53 12.33 58.46
N ALA A 460 23.22 12.33 57.32
CA ALA A 460 24.66 12.15 57.30
C ALA A 460 25.40 13.34 57.96
N ASP A 461 26.49 13.03 58.66
CA ASP A 461 27.39 14.02 59.28
C ASP A 461 28.51 14.46 58.33
N GLU A 462 28.84 13.64 57.32
CA GLU A 462 29.81 13.94 56.27
C GLU A 462 29.21 13.62 54.88
N PRO A 463 29.59 14.36 53.83
CA PRO A 463 29.17 14.07 52.46
C PRO A 463 29.87 12.80 51.94
N LEU A 464 29.15 11.97 51.18
CA LEU A 464 29.76 10.81 50.53
C LEU A 464 30.51 11.25 49.25
N PRO A 465 31.81 10.93 49.11
CA PRO A 465 32.58 11.33 47.93
C PRO A 465 32.26 10.52 46.66
N ASN A 466 31.71 9.31 46.78
CA ASN A 466 31.52 8.37 45.67
C ASN A 466 30.05 8.24 45.20
N GLY A 467 29.21 9.24 45.50
CA GLY A 467 27.78 9.21 45.22
C GLY A 467 27.01 8.17 46.05
N ASN A 468 25.69 8.20 45.97
CA ASN A 468 24.81 7.22 46.59
C ASN A 468 24.65 5.96 45.70
N GLU A 469 24.39 4.82 46.34
CA GLU A 469 24.26 3.50 45.68
C GLU A 469 23.23 3.52 44.53
N TYR A 470 22.08 4.16 44.73
CA TYR A 470 21.02 4.22 43.71
C TYR A 470 21.47 4.90 42.41
N VAL A 471 22.25 5.99 42.48
CA VAL A 471 22.74 6.68 41.27
C VAL A 471 23.80 5.86 40.56
N ASN A 472 24.67 5.17 41.31
CA ASN A 472 25.68 4.31 40.69
C ASN A 472 25.03 3.18 39.89
N GLU A 473 23.99 2.52 40.44
CA GLU A 473 23.22 1.49 39.72
C GLU A 473 22.48 2.06 38.50
N VAL A 474 21.85 3.23 38.64
CA VAL A 474 21.17 3.92 37.53
C VAL A 474 22.16 4.24 36.40
N ILE A 475 23.35 4.75 36.72
CA ILE A 475 24.36 5.12 35.73
C ILE A 475 24.89 3.89 35.00
N ILE A 476 25.23 2.82 35.74
CA ILE A 476 25.67 1.54 35.14
C ILE A 476 24.60 1.02 34.15
N TYR A 477 23.33 1.09 34.55
CA TYR A 477 22.22 0.70 33.69
C TYR A 477 22.10 1.60 32.44
N LEU A 478 22.15 2.93 32.62
CA LEU A 478 22.04 3.87 31.51
C LEU A 478 23.20 3.75 30.52
N GLU A 479 24.43 3.56 30.98
CA GLU A 479 25.59 3.31 30.12
C GLU A 479 25.45 2.02 29.32
N THR A 480 25.01 0.94 29.98
CA THR A 480 24.73 -0.35 29.31
C THR A 480 23.61 -0.22 28.28
N LEU A 481 22.55 0.51 28.63
CA LEU A 481 21.41 0.78 27.76
C LEU A 481 21.86 1.56 26.52
N VAL A 482 22.59 2.66 26.69
CA VAL A 482 23.10 3.48 25.59
C VAL A 482 23.97 2.66 24.65
N SER A 483 24.91 1.88 25.19
CA SER A 483 25.78 1.01 24.38
C SER A 483 25.00 0.02 23.52
N THR A 484 23.88 -0.50 24.03
CA THR A 484 23.01 -1.43 23.28
C THR A 484 22.14 -0.66 22.29
N ALA A 485 21.58 0.47 22.72
CA ALA A 485 20.63 1.25 21.96
C ALA A 485 21.24 1.93 20.74
N GLN A 486 22.49 2.36 20.79
CA GLN A 486 23.19 2.92 19.63
C GLN A 486 23.30 1.95 18.45
N GLN A 487 23.25 0.64 18.70
CA GLN A 487 23.35 -0.38 17.66
C GLN A 487 22.00 -0.64 16.97
N ILE A 488 20.89 -0.24 17.59
CA ILE A 488 19.52 -0.62 17.18
C ILE A 488 18.70 0.63 16.85
N LEU A 489 18.67 1.61 17.75
CA LEU A 489 17.83 2.79 17.66
C LEU A 489 18.44 3.90 16.80
N PRO A 490 17.60 4.65 16.06
CA PRO A 490 18.01 5.92 15.48
C PRO A 490 18.44 6.93 16.56
N PRO A 491 19.40 7.84 16.26
CA PRO A 491 19.89 8.82 17.23
C PRO A 491 18.79 9.71 17.84
N HIS A 492 17.84 10.17 17.03
CA HIS A 492 16.76 11.04 17.49
C HIS A 492 15.78 10.34 18.45
N VAL A 493 15.53 9.04 18.26
CA VAL A 493 14.68 8.23 19.17
C VAL A 493 15.42 8.01 20.48
N LEU A 494 16.69 7.59 20.39
CA LEU A 494 17.54 7.39 21.57
C LEU A 494 17.61 8.65 22.44
N LYS A 495 17.84 9.81 21.82
CA LYS A 495 17.88 11.10 22.50
C LYS A 495 16.58 11.40 23.24
N ARG A 496 15.43 11.31 22.56
CA ARG A 496 14.12 11.62 23.16
C ARG A 496 13.84 10.72 24.37
N VAL A 497 14.11 9.43 24.23
CA VAL A 497 13.95 8.45 25.30
C VAL A 497 14.90 8.72 26.47
N LEU A 498 16.16 9.07 26.22
CA LEU A 498 17.11 9.42 27.29
C LEU A 498 16.68 10.70 28.03
N GLN A 499 16.21 11.71 27.31
CA GLN A 499 15.71 12.94 27.90
C GLN A 499 14.51 12.68 28.83
N ASP A 500 13.56 11.85 28.39
CA ASP A 500 12.41 11.44 29.18
C ASP A 500 12.82 10.68 30.45
N VAL A 501 13.80 9.78 30.34
CA VAL A 501 14.29 8.99 31.47
C VAL A 501 15.05 9.86 32.47
N LEU A 502 15.92 10.77 32.01
CA LEU A 502 16.63 11.71 32.89
C LEU A 502 15.67 12.68 33.59
N SER A 503 14.63 13.14 32.90
CA SER A 503 13.60 13.99 33.49
C SER A 503 12.84 13.24 34.59
N HIS A 504 12.49 11.97 34.35
CA HIS A 504 11.86 11.10 35.34
C HIS A 504 12.76 10.85 36.56
N ILE A 505 14.08 10.66 36.37
CA ILE A 505 15.04 10.56 37.48
C ILE A 505 15.04 11.84 38.31
N SER A 506 15.11 13.01 37.65
CA SER A 506 15.04 14.32 38.30
C SER A 506 13.77 14.45 39.14
N GLU A 507 12.60 14.11 38.56
CA GLU A 507 11.31 14.13 39.24
C GLU A 507 11.26 13.20 40.46
N LYS A 508 11.85 12.01 40.39
CA LYS A 508 11.91 11.05 41.50
C LYS A 508 12.78 11.54 42.66
N ILE A 509 13.93 12.15 42.38
CA ILE A 509 14.81 12.71 43.42
C ILE A 509 14.14 13.92 44.09
N VAL A 510 13.57 14.83 43.30
CA VAL A 510 12.78 15.97 43.83
C VAL A 510 11.57 15.47 44.63
N GLY A 511 10.89 14.44 44.14
CA GLY A 511 9.77 13.77 44.79
C GLY A 511 10.16 13.14 46.14
N ALA A 512 11.34 12.53 46.25
CA ALA A 512 11.84 11.98 47.52
C ALA A 512 12.06 13.08 48.56
N LEU A 513 12.62 14.23 48.16
CA LEU A 513 12.79 15.40 49.04
C LEU A 513 11.42 15.98 49.49
N LEU A 514 10.41 15.95 48.61
CA LEU A 514 9.05 16.38 48.91
C LEU A 514 8.27 15.39 49.76
N GLY A 515 8.53 14.09 49.63
CA GLY A 515 7.75 13.02 50.25
C GLY A 515 7.82 12.97 51.77
N ASP A 516 6.77 12.45 52.40
CA ASP A 516 6.67 12.34 53.87
C ASP A 516 7.64 11.32 54.48
N ALA A 517 8.20 10.44 53.65
CA ALA A 517 9.26 9.51 54.05
C ALA A 517 10.50 10.26 54.55
N VAL A 518 10.86 11.36 53.87
CA VAL A 518 11.96 12.23 54.27
C VAL A 518 11.38 13.40 55.08
N LYS A 519 11.35 13.24 56.40
CA LYS A 519 10.86 14.30 57.31
C LYS A 519 11.86 15.43 57.50
N ARG A 520 13.16 15.10 57.49
CA ARG A 520 14.28 16.02 57.77
C ARG A 520 15.53 15.55 57.05
N PHE A 521 16.34 16.49 56.58
CA PHE A 521 17.66 16.21 56.00
C PHE A 521 18.70 17.27 56.35
N THR A 522 19.99 16.91 56.30
CA THR A 522 21.12 17.82 56.57
C THR A 522 21.67 18.46 55.30
N VAL A 523 22.43 19.55 55.44
CA VAL A 523 23.17 20.15 54.32
C VAL A 523 24.15 19.15 53.70
N HIS A 524 24.78 18.27 54.51
CA HIS A 524 25.68 17.23 54.01
C HIS A 524 24.95 16.20 53.14
N ALA A 525 23.71 15.83 53.46
CA ALA A 525 22.89 14.99 52.59
C ALA A 525 22.63 15.67 51.23
N ILE A 526 22.33 16.97 51.21
CA ILE A 526 22.17 17.74 49.97
C ILE A 526 23.50 17.85 49.19
N MET A 527 24.65 17.92 49.86
CA MET A 527 25.96 17.84 49.20
C MET A 527 26.19 16.46 48.57
N SER A 528 25.76 15.37 49.20
CA SER A 528 25.81 14.03 48.58
C SER A 528 24.90 13.95 47.35
N ILE A 529 23.69 14.53 47.41
CA ILE A 529 22.81 14.63 46.23
C ILE A 529 23.44 15.53 45.15
N ASP A 530 24.19 16.58 45.50
CA ASP A 530 24.93 17.38 44.50
C ASP A 530 25.98 16.53 43.76
N VAL A 531 26.67 15.62 44.45
CA VAL A 531 27.56 14.64 43.80
C VAL A 531 26.78 13.75 42.84
N ASP A 532 25.64 13.20 43.27
CA ASP A 532 24.76 12.38 42.43
C ASP A 532 24.31 13.12 41.15
N VAL A 533 23.88 14.37 41.27
CA VAL A 533 23.44 15.20 40.13
C VAL A 533 24.60 15.47 39.18
N ARG A 534 25.82 15.72 39.68
CA ARG A 534 27.01 15.89 38.83
C ARG A 534 27.34 14.62 38.05
N VAL A 535 27.14 13.44 38.63
CA VAL A 535 27.34 12.17 37.90
C VAL A 535 26.32 12.04 36.77
N LEU A 536 25.04 12.36 37.02
CA LEU A 536 23.99 12.36 35.98
C LEU A 536 24.25 13.40 34.88
N GLU A 537 24.72 14.59 35.24
CA GLU A 537 25.12 15.64 34.27
C GLU A 537 26.34 15.21 33.46
N SER A 538 27.35 14.61 34.10
CA SER A 538 28.52 14.08 33.41
C SER A 538 28.13 12.97 32.44
N PHE A 539 27.17 12.12 32.80
CA PHE A 539 26.62 11.13 31.88
C PHE A 539 25.97 11.80 30.67
N ALA A 540 25.13 12.82 30.89
CA ALA A 540 24.49 13.56 29.80
C ALA A 540 25.52 14.26 28.89
N ASP A 541 26.57 14.86 29.46
CA ASP A 541 27.67 15.49 28.73
C ASP A 541 28.46 14.47 27.89
N ASN A 542 28.66 13.26 28.41
CA ASN A 542 29.33 12.18 27.69
C ASN A 542 28.53 11.70 26.47
N GLN A 543 27.22 11.97 26.40
CA GLN A 543 26.39 11.67 25.23
C GLN A 543 26.43 12.77 24.16
N ALA A 544 27.00 13.95 24.44
CA ALA A 544 27.05 15.07 23.51
C ALA A 544 27.70 14.76 22.15
N PRO A 545 28.79 13.95 22.04
CA PRO A 545 29.39 13.62 20.74
C PRO A 545 28.47 12.88 19.76
N LEU A 546 27.37 12.32 20.25
CA LEU A 546 26.42 11.53 19.48
C LEU A 546 25.20 12.35 19.04
N LEU A 547 25.14 13.62 19.45
CA LEU A 547 24.00 14.51 19.33
C LEU A 547 24.47 15.84 18.72
N SER A 548 23.55 16.58 18.09
CA SER A 548 23.85 17.97 17.72
C SER A 548 23.86 18.89 18.95
N ASP A 549 24.47 20.08 18.84
CA ASP A 549 24.60 21.03 19.96
C ASP A 549 23.24 21.41 20.59
N GLU A 550 22.20 21.56 19.77
CA GLU A 550 20.84 21.83 20.24
C GLU A 550 20.27 20.65 21.05
N GLU A 551 20.55 19.43 20.59
CA GLU A 551 20.08 18.21 21.21
C GLU A 551 20.78 17.91 22.53
N ALA A 552 22.09 18.16 22.60
CA ALA A 552 22.86 18.06 23.83
C ALA A 552 22.36 19.07 24.88
N ASN A 553 22.05 20.31 24.48
CA ASN A 553 21.48 21.31 25.37
C ASN A 553 20.10 20.90 25.91
N GLN A 554 19.24 20.31 25.06
CA GLN A 554 17.94 19.79 25.50
C GLN A 554 18.09 18.64 26.52
N LEU A 555 19.08 17.75 26.35
CA LEU A 555 19.34 16.69 27.33
C LEU A 555 19.71 17.27 28.71
N LYS A 556 20.48 18.36 28.76
CA LYS A 556 20.81 19.06 30.02
C LYS A 556 19.57 19.67 30.69
N THR A 557 18.58 20.11 29.91
CA THR A 557 17.35 20.67 30.49
C THR A 557 16.54 19.63 31.29
N ALA A 558 16.71 18.34 31.03
CA ALA A 558 16.04 17.26 31.77
C ALA A 558 16.37 17.28 33.28
N LEU A 559 17.57 17.71 33.65
CA LEU A 559 18.04 17.78 35.04
C LEU A 559 17.90 19.19 35.65
N ALA A 560 17.35 20.15 34.91
CA ALA A 560 17.39 21.56 35.30
C ALA A 560 16.64 21.85 36.61
N GLU A 561 15.45 21.25 36.83
CA GLU A 561 14.70 21.43 38.09
C GLU A 561 15.52 20.98 39.29
N LEU A 562 16.06 19.75 39.24
CA LEU A 562 16.87 19.21 40.32
C LEU A 562 18.15 20.04 40.56
N ARG A 563 18.88 20.40 39.49
CA ARG A 563 20.09 21.23 39.60
C ARG A 563 19.79 22.60 40.20
N GLN A 564 18.74 23.28 39.76
CA GLN A 564 18.34 24.59 40.30
C GLN A 564 17.93 24.49 41.77
N LEU A 565 17.23 23.42 42.16
CA LEU A 565 16.84 23.17 43.55
C LEU A 565 18.05 22.98 44.45
N ILE A 566 19.01 22.13 44.05
CA ILE A 566 20.25 21.90 44.80
C ILE A 566 21.07 23.19 44.91
N ASN A 567 21.19 23.96 43.83
CA ASN A 567 21.86 25.26 43.85
C ASN A 567 21.19 26.24 44.85
N LEU A 568 19.86 26.23 44.95
CA LEU A 568 19.14 27.06 45.92
C LEU A 568 19.40 26.64 47.37
N LEU A 569 19.33 25.33 47.66
CA LEU A 569 19.58 24.77 49.00
C LEU A 569 21.05 24.94 49.44
N LEU A 570 21.98 24.93 48.48
CA LEU A 570 23.41 25.14 48.74
C LEU A 570 23.83 26.62 48.72
N SER A 571 23.01 27.54 48.19
CA SER A 571 23.31 28.97 48.11
C SER A 571 23.56 29.63 49.47
N ASN A 572 24.51 30.56 49.52
CA ASN A 572 24.71 31.45 50.66
C ASN A 572 23.70 32.61 50.70
N HIS A 573 22.99 32.84 49.59
CA HIS A 573 22.02 33.92 49.39
C HIS A 573 20.70 33.38 48.81
N PRO A 574 19.94 32.56 49.57
CA PRO A 574 18.67 32.01 49.11
C PRO A 574 17.62 33.10 48.83
N GLU A 575 17.72 34.28 49.46
CA GLU A 575 16.84 35.44 49.23
C GLU A 575 16.78 35.92 47.77
N ASN A 576 17.82 35.63 46.98
CA ASN A 576 17.89 35.97 45.56
C ASN A 576 16.79 35.29 44.73
N PHE A 577 16.19 34.20 45.23
CA PHE A 577 15.04 33.55 44.59
C PHE A 577 13.80 34.45 44.50
N LEU A 578 13.67 35.45 45.38
CA LEU A 578 12.57 36.43 45.34
C LEU A 578 12.78 37.51 44.27
N ASN A 579 14.00 37.66 43.73
CA ASN A 579 14.28 38.62 42.68
C ASN A 579 13.79 38.05 41.33
N PRO A 580 12.84 38.70 40.64
CA PRO A 580 12.26 38.18 39.41
C PRO A 580 13.29 37.96 38.30
N VAL A 581 14.30 38.83 38.21
CA VAL A 581 15.36 38.72 37.19
C VAL A 581 16.30 37.54 37.46
N ILE A 582 16.67 37.32 38.73
CA ILE A 582 17.53 36.19 39.11
C ILE A 582 16.76 34.88 39.01
N ARG A 583 15.48 34.88 39.37
CA ARG A 583 14.60 33.72 39.23
C ARG A 583 14.45 33.31 37.76
N GLU A 584 14.12 34.25 36.88
CA GLU A 584 13.97 33.98 35.44
C GLU A 584 15.27 33.43 34.82
N ARG A 585 16.44 33.87 35.32
CA ARG A 585 17.74 33.43 34.81
C ARG A 585 18.25 32.12 35.40
N SER A 586 18.01 31.84 36.68
CA SER A 586 18.72 30.79 37.43
C SER A 586 17.83 29.83 38.20
N TYR A 587 16.54 30.14 38.35
CA TYR A 587 15.58 29.34 39.12
C TYR A 587 14.20 29.24 38.43
N ASN A 588 14.19 29.28 37.09
CA ASN A 588 12.99 29.40 36.28
C ASN A 588 12.12 28.13 36.27
N THR A 589 12.69 26.96 36.56
CA THR A 589 11.96 25.69 36.60
C THR A 589 11.38 25.38 37.98
N LEU A 590 11.72 26.17 39.01
CA LEU A 590 11.33 25.91 40.39
C LEU A 590 9.94 26.47 40.74
N ASP A 591 9.09 25.59 41.27
CA ASP A 591 7.80 25.97 41.86
C ASP A 591 7.94 26.51 43.29
N TYR A 592 7.18 27.57 43.59
CA TYR A 592 7.24 28.23 44.90
C TYR A 592 6.82 27.31 46.06
N ARG A 593 5.80 26.46 45.87
CA ARG A 593 5.29 25.57 46.92
C ARG A 593 6.26 24.43 47.18
N LYS A 594 6.83 23.84 46.11
CA LYS A 594 7.86 22.81 46.23
C LYS A 594 9.08 23.33 47.00
N VAL A 595 9.56 24.53 46.66
CA VAL A 595 10.72 25.16 47.34
C VAL A 595 10.45 25.35 48.83
N VAL A 596 9.27 25.85 49.21
CA VAL A 596 8.89 25.99 50.63
C VAL A 596 8.91 24.65 51.34
N ALA A 597 8.17 23.66 50.83
CA ALA A 597 8.01 22.36 51.48
C ALA A 597 9.35 21.62 51.66
N ILE A 598 10.25 21.71 50.67
CA ILE A 598 11.58 21.09 50.75
C ILE A 598 12.48 21.87 51.72
N SER A 599 12.49 23.20 51.63
CA SER A 599 13.37 24.04 52.47
C SER A 599 13.05 23.93 53.96
N GLU A 600 11.79 23.70 54.33
CA GLU A 600 11.38 23.48 55.73
C GLU A 600 11.95 22.22 56.37
N LYS A 601 12.28 21.22 55.55
CA LYS A 601 12.84 19.94 56.00
C LYS A 601 14.35 20.02 56.22
N LEU A 602 15.02 21.06 55.72
CA LEU A 602 16.46 21.24 55.88
C LEU A 602 16.80 21.62 57.33
N ARG A 603 17.66 20.82 57.97
CA ARG A 603 18.17 21.10 59.32
C ARG A 603 19.65 21.43 59.34
N ASP A 604 20.02 22.20 60.36
CA ASP A 604 21.40 22.57 60.63
C ASP A 604 22.04 21.48 61.52
N PRO A 605 23.27 21.02 61.22
CA PRO A 605 24.01 20.10 62.09
C PRO A 605 24.13 20.62 63.54
N SER A 606 24.10 21.93 63.75
CA SER A 606 24.14 22.55 65.10
C SER A 606 22.88 22.32 65.96
N GLU A 607 21.77 21.80 65.42
CA GLU A 607 20.56 21.49 66.19
C GLU A 607 20.59 20.13 66.91
N ARG A 608 21.59 19.26 66.66
CA ARG A 608 21.67 17.93 67.29
C ARG A 608 21.99 17.94 68.79
N LEU A 609 22.44 19.07 69.33
CA LEU A 609 23.05 19.12 70.67
C LEU A 609 22.16 19.61 71.83
N PHE A 610 20.86 19.87 71.62
CA PHE A 610 20.00 20.38 72.71
C PHE A 610 18.70 19.59 72.88
N GLY A 611 18.85 18.40 73.46
CA GLY A 611 17.82 17.78 74.27
C GLY A 611 18.09 18.07 75.75
N THR A 612 17.25 18.91 76.36
CA THR A 612 17.15 19.13 77.82
C THR A 612 18.29 19.89 78.52
N PHE A 613 17.92 21.02 79.15
CA PHE A 613 18.71 21.96 79.97
C PHE A 613 19.56 23.00 79.22
N GLY A 614 19.31 24.27 79.54
CA GLY A 614 19.61 25.41 78.70
C GLY A 614 21.05 25.92 78.73
N SER A 615 21.42 26.61 77.66
CA SER A 615 22.26 27.82 77.72
C SER A 615 22.11 28.62 76.42
N ARG A 616 21.99 29.94 76.55
CA ARG A 616 22.01 30.92 75.47
C ARG A 616 23.38 30.88 74.78
N GLY A 617 23.43 30.85 73.44
CA GLY A 617 24.61 31.34 72.71
C GLY A 617 25.17 30.56 71.52
N GLY A 618 24.43 29.64 70.89
CA GLY A 618 24.86 29.11 69.59
C GLY A 618 24.66 30.15 68.49
N ARG A 619 25.74 30.63 67.84
CA ARG A 619 25.64 31.48 66.63
C ARG A 619 24.80 30.74 65.59
N GLN A 620 23.57 31.18 65.37
CA GLN A 620 22.74 30.66 64.28
C GLN A 620 23.48 30.88 62.96
N ASN A 621 23.58 29.81 62.17
CA ASN A 621 24.18 29.86 60.85
C ASN A 621 23.48 30.94 59.99
N PRO A 622 24.19 31.98 59.50
CA PRO A 622 23.58 33.09 58.77
C PRO A 622 22.80 32.62 57.54
N LYS A 623 23.24 31.53 56.90
CA LYS A 623 22.55 30.88 55.78
C LYS A 623 21.16 30.38 56.17
N LYS A 624 21.03 29.75 57.34
CA LYS A 624 19.73 29.26 57.84
C LYS A 624 18.76 30.41 58.10
N LYS A 625 19.24 31.50 58.71
CA LYS A 625 18.41 32.69 58.95
C LYS A 625 17.87 33.31 57.66
N SER A 626 18.69 33.33 56.59
CA SER A 626 18.26 33.79 55.27
C SER A 626 17.25 32.84 54.61
N LEU A 627 17.45 31.52 54.74
CA LEU A 627 16.51 30.52 54.21
C LEU A 627 15.16 30.54 54.96
N ASP A 628 15.16 30.68 56.28
CA ASP A 628 13.93 30.82 57.08
C ASP A 628 13.17 32.11 56.72
N ALA A 629 13.89 33.20 56.43
CA ALA A 629 13.30 34.45 55.95
C ALA A 629 12.69 34.31 54.55
N LEU A 630 13.35 33.53 53.66
CA LEU A 630 12.80 33.17 52.35
C LEU A 630 11.51 32.37 52.51
N ILE A 631 11.52 31.30 53.32
CA ILE A 631 10.34 30.44 53.56
C ILE A 631 9.17 31.29 54.06
N LYS A 632 9.40 32.16 55.04
CA LYS A 632 8.35 33.04 55.58
C LYS A 632 7.75 33.94 54.50
N ARG A 633 8.60 34.61 53.72
CA ARG A 633 8.12 35.47 52.62
C ARG A 633 7.37 34.71 51.53
N LEU A 634 7.79 33.49 51.21
CA LEU A 634 7.11 32.65 50.23
C LEU A 634 5.76 32.10 50.71
N LYS A 635 5.57 31.97 52.02
CA LYS A 635 4.28 31.66 52.64
C LYS A 635 3.34 32.86 52.76
N ASP A 636 3.90 34.07 52.86
CA ASP A 636 3.11 35.30 52.92
C ASP A 636 2.60 35.73 51.52
N VAL A 637 3.21 35.19 50.44
CA VAL A 637 2.93 35.52 49.02
C VAL A 637 2.06 34.47 48.33
N ASN A 638 1.92 33.26 48.89
CA ASN A 638 0.98 32.22 48.48
C ASN A 638 -0.22 32.18 49.41
#